data_AF-A0A177HEZ4-F1
#
_entry.id   AF-A0A177HEZ4-F1
#
_cell.length_a   1.000
_cell.length_b   1.000
_cell.length_c   1.000
_cell.angle_alpha   90.00
_cell.angle_beta   90.00
_cell.angle_gamma   90.00
#
_symmetry.space_group_name_H-M   'P 1'
#
loop_
_entity.id
_entity.type
_entity.pdbx_description
1 polymer ?
#
loop_
_entity_poly.entity_id
_entity_poly.type
_entity_poly.pdbx_seq_one_letter_code
_entity_poly.pdbx_strand_id
1 'polypeptide(L)'
;MTEKIAIVAMACRVPGADTPEELWENLLAGRDELTVVTPEAAIAAGADATKVHRPDYVLGTHGVGTTYKEFDAKLFGLTDREAALMDPQHRLFAEVAWEALERAGCAGHPDDGPIGVFASAGMNMYTTLLLRELGYETAADDPTVWLLNDADFLATRLSYALDLRGPSLSAQSACSASLVSVHLACRALLSGECRIAVAGGSALDLLAERGYLYQQGGIGSADGRCRPFDSQASGSARGDGAAAVVLKRLSDAIADRDEVIAVILGSAVNNDGHQKAGFTAPSVHGHASVIRDALRVAGLTPGDIAFVEAHGTGTAIGDPVEIRALERVFGADARGEACRIGSIKANLGHLDAAAGVVGLIKAALVASRRTIPPQANFDSPCDALAASTAIEVSPKTVRLPENTPIRGGVSSLGFGGTNAHVVVSSPPDTLPFERTSGGPVLLPVSAMSDWSLREQCRRLADHLGRNSDGVCLDDVGYVLQTGRRQLPRRRYVIANTPQAAVTALADLAEEPRGANDVPPAQLAFEWHPAMTDGWDVQEAVAALDGLRAPYDMACTEAGLPEDWAFGYAWAHLLHRLGIDPTAGSAEARLLLSAVTGSLELADLADAARRAEVTAASPDSLDGRRPAERVLASIADAWAAGHDVDWRQLHTRPRQKTVLPTYPFDRLRHWPLTGSRTSEAATSTATGRPHTIQWTVAPKTQEPPATLGGSCAVVGPAGAIRDAVERAVRPLFPNGTGTSDRLETLEDLPGADAGDPSTVIDLTALVTTTDEHSEYVRLCRLLGTASVGRPVRFVYVMADGFAATEADRPLPARSLALGPLLTLPREARGSAVTMLDLPRTADASAVAEAVRDEVPLARPLVARRSGTRLIPEYVEDPTPPSRPPARLRWLITGGLGGVGRALAEEILTTRPNDAVVLTGRKLPEDGVSIGGCRSRLLDAADPGNSHDTRLWLRKTDVCDAAEVRALRDACQQVLQSVDIVLHAAGTATGQRLDQWDPAVSDEVLGAKRDGTFRLLDSFGDGSWLVLFSSLTSVKPHAGAADYTAANAYLNMVPMAQRAGDPSVLTVAWPTWRDLGMAKGIPTGITAADGLRLILGSYRRTGTILLDTADDPLTPQPHTDGSARPAPVLGERTVESLVRQLWEEILGFEVADSAANLFDEGADSFSMLRFLTLLEERLDIEFSLDDLFEHLTIDGQTSLITSRLSMRQSSRSGTSDSGEG
;
A
#
# COMPACT_ATOMS: atom_id res chain seq x y z
N MET A 1 -18.55 3.77 -46.13
CA MET A 1 -18.18 2.43 -45.62
C MET A 1 -18.53 2.42 -44.14
N THR A 2 -19.05 1.33 -43.60
CA THR A 2 -19.22 1.17 -42.15
C THR A 2 -17.84 1.21 -41.48
N GLU A 3 -17.74 1.98 -40.39
CA GLU A 3 -16.52 2.05 -39.58
C GLU A 3 -16.15 0.65 -39.06
N LYS A 4 -14.84 0.35 -38.98
CA LYS A 4 -14.30 -0.96 -38.59
C LYS A 4 -13.43 -0.80 -37.35
N ILE A 5 -13.07 -1.91 -36.72
CA ILE A 5 -12.23 -1.89 -35.52
C ILE A 5 -10.86 -2.48 -35.83
N ALA A 6 -9.79 -1.73 -35.57
CA ALA A 6 -8.42 -2.18 -35.67
C ALA A 6 -7.98 -2.85 -34.36
N ILE A 7 -7.27 -3.97 -34.47
CA ILE A 7 -6.46 -4.53 -33.39
C ILE A 7 -5.06 -3.92 -33.53
N VAL A 8 -4.68 -3.05 -32.59
CA VAL A 8 -3.42 -2.29 -32.65
C VAL A 8 -2.35 -2.86 -31.71
N ALA A 9 -2.74 -3.67 -30.73
CA ALA A 9 -1.81 -4.44 -29.90
C ALA A 9 -2.47 -5.69 -29.33
N MET A 10 -1.62 -6.65 -28.96
CA MET A 10 -1.99 -7.89 -28.30
C MET A 10 -0.95 -8.23 -27.24
N ALA A 11 -1.37 -8.79 -26.12
CA ALA A 11 -0.51 -9.39 -25.11
C ALA A 11 -1.15 -10.68 -24.58
N CYS A 12 -0.32 -11.65 -24.20
CA CYS A 12 -0.80 -12.90 -23.61
C CYS A 12 0.25 -13.53 -22.71
N ARG A 13 -0.20 -14.21 -21.66
CA ARG A 13 0.60 -15.11 -20.83
C ARG A 13 -0.13 -16.44 -20.75
N VAL A 14 0.38 -17.43 -21.46
CA VAL A 14 -0.25 -18.74 -21.70
C VAL A 14 0.80 -19.85 -21.61
N PRO A 15 0.41 -21.13 -21.59
CA PRO A 15 1.38 -22.22 -21.47
C PRO A 15 2.45 -22.15 -22.56
N GLY A 16 3.71 -22.14 -22.16
CA GLY A 16 4.88 -22.08 -23.06
C GLY A 16 5.11 -20.74 -23.77
N ALA A 17 4.34 -19.68 -23.48
CA ALA A 17 4.52 -18.37 -24.13
C ALA A 17 4.11 -17.19 -23.24
N ASP A 18 5.02 -16.23 -23.07
CA ASP A 18 4.81 -14.96 -22.38
C ASP A 18 4.50 -13.81 -23.36
N THR A 19 4.52 -14.08 -24.67
CA THR A 19 4.20 -13.10 -25.73
C THR A 19 3.42 -13.72 -26.90
N PRO A 20 2.66 -12.93 -27.68
CA PRO A 20 2.03 -13.40 -28.91
C PRO A 20 3.02 -13.93 -29.95
N GLU A 21 4.26 -13.42 -29.96
CA GLU A 21 5.33 -13.87 -30.83
C GLU A 21 5.80 -15.28 -30.47
N GLU A 22 6.06 -15.57 -29.19
CA GLU A 22 6.40 -16.91 -28.72
C GLU A 22 5.24 -17.89 -28.93
N LEU A 23 4.00 -17.46 -28.67
CA LEU A 23 2.82 -18.26 -28.96
C LEU A 23 2.76 -18.62 -30.44
N TRP A 24 3.06 -17.68 -31.33
CA TRP A 24 3.10 -17.95 -32.77
C TRP A 24 4.14 -19.00 -33.16
N GLU A 25 5.34 -18.93 -32.58
CA GLU A 25 6.39 -19.92 -32.79
C GLU A 25 5.97 -21.32 -32.30
N ASN A 26 5.34 -21.41 -31.13
CA ASN A 26 4.79 -22.66 -30.58
C ASN A 26 3.73 -23.26 -31.52
N LEU A 27 2.82 -22.43 -32.02
CA LEU A 27 1.76 -22.84 -32.94
C LEU A 27 2.32 -23.35 -34.26
N LEU A 28 3.30 -22.66 -34.86
CA LEU A 28 3.94 -23.11 -36.11
C LEU A 28 4.68 -24.45 -35.94
N ALA A 29 5.26 -24.68 -34.77
CA ALA A 29 5.90 -25.94 -34.42
C ALA A 29 4.89 -27.07 -34.10
N GLY A 30 3.59 -26.77 -34.03
CA GLY A 30 2.54 -27.72 -33.67
C GLY A 30 2.67 -28.24 -32.24
N ARG A 31 3.26 -27.46 -31.32
CA ARG A 31 3.51 -27.86 -29.94
C ARG A 31 2.21 -27.96 -29.14
N ASP A 32 2.14 -28.98 -28.31
CA ASP A 32 1.18 -29.09 -27.22
C ASP A 32 1.92 -28.70 -25.92
N GLU A 33 1.61 -27.50 -25.43
CA GLU A 33 2.30 -26.84 -24.32
C GLU A 33 1.66 -27.18 -22.96
N LEU A 34 0.58 -27.99 -22.94
CA LEU A 34 0.04 -28.49 -21.68
C LEU A 34 1.00 -29.48 -21.04
N THR A 35 1.42 -29.14 -19.82
CA THR A 35 2.27 -30.03 -19.02
C THR A 35 1.41 -30.77 -18.00
N VAL A 36 1.53 -32.09 -17.97
CA VAL A 36 0.81 -32.96 -17.05
C VAL A 36 1.54 -32.99 -15.71
N VAL A 37 0.83 -32.80 -14.59
CA VAL A 37 1.42 -32.91 -13.25
C VAL A 37 1.84 -34.34 -12.94
N THR A 38 2.89 -34.52 -12.14
CA THR A 38 3.25 -35.86 -11.67
C THR A 38 2.24 -36.34 -10.61
N PRO A 39 2.09 -37.66 -10.42
CA PRO A 39 1.31 -38.21 -9.30
C PRO A 39 1.70 -37.63 -7.94
N GLU A 40 3.00 -37.46 -7.69
CA GLU A 40 3.53 -36.92 -6.44
C GLU A 40 3.12 -35.46 -6.25
N ALA A 41 3.20 -34.65 -7.31
CA ALA A 41 2.78 -33.26 -7.29
C ALA A 41 1.26 -33.13 -7.08
N ALA A 42 0.45 -33.98 -7.72
CA ALA A 42 -0.99 -34.02 -7.51
C ALA A 42 -1.35 -34.33 -6.04
N ILE A 43 -0.68 -35.32 -5.43
CA ILE A 43 -0.86 -35.67 -4.01
C ILE A 43 -0.44 -34.50 -3.12
N ALA A 44 0.68 -33.85 -3.40
CA ALA A 44 1.14 -32.68 -2.66
C ALA A 44 0.15 -31.50 -2.76
N ALA A 45 -0.51 -31.33 -3.92
CA ALA A 45 -1.57 -30.35 -4.15
C ALA A 45 -2.92 -30.72 -3.48
N GLY A 46 -3.01 -31.89 -2.83
CA GLY A 46 -4.17 -32.34 -2.08
C GLY A 46 -5.07 -33.34 -2.82
N ALA A 47 -4.57 -33.99 -3.88
CA ALA A 47 -5.24 -35.14 -4.48
C ALA A 47 -5.28 -36.34 -3.52
N ASP A 48 -6.32 -37.16 -3.65
CA ASP A 48 -6.49 -38.38 -2.87
C ASP A 48 -5.48 -39.44 -3.34
N ALA A 49 -4.45 -39.70 -2.53
CA ALA A 49 -3.37 -40.65 -2.84
C ALA A 49 -3.88 -42.07 -3.17
N THR A 50 -5.07 -42.45 -2.70
CA THR A 50 -5.67 -43.76 -3.02
C THR A 50 -6.31 -43.79 -4.42
N LYS A 51 -6.65 -42.62 -4.97
CA LYS A 51 -7.34 -42.48 -6.26
C LYS A 51 -6.39 -42.14 -7.41
N VAL A 52 -5.28 -41.45 -7.16
CA VAL A 52 -4.33 -40.99 -8.19
C VAL A 52 -3.80 -42.12 -9.09
N HIS A 53 -3.74 -43.35 -8.58
CA HIS A 53 -3.31 -44.52 -9.35
C HIS A 53 -4.44 -45.32 -10.00
N ARG A 54 -5.69 -44.87 -9.90
CA ARG A 54 -6.82 -45.55 -10.54
C ARG A 54 -6.79 -45.32 -12.06
N PRO A 55 -7.26 -46.30 -12.86
CA PRO A 55 -7.33 -46.14 -14.32
C PRO A 55 -8.25 -45.02 -14.81
N ASP A 56 -9.24 -44.63 -14.02
CA ASP A 56 -10.19 -43.55 -14.32
C ASP A 56 -9.75 -42.19 -13.73
N TYR A 57 -8.57 -42.11 -13.13
CA TYR A 57 -8.00 -40.86 -12.63
C TYR A 57 -7.14 -40.19 -13.69
N VAL A 58 -7.44 -38.95 -14.00
CA VAL A 58 -6.69 -38.12 -14.95
C VAL A 58 -5.87 -37.12 -14.15
N LEU A 59 -4.56 -37.14 -14.35
CA LEU A 59 -3.66 -36.18 -13.72
C LEU A 59 -3.97 -34.76 -14.22
N GLY A 60 -3.78 -33.80 -13.32
CA GLY A 60 -3.93 -32.39 -13.62
C GLY A 60 -2.98 -31.88 -14.69
N THR A 61 -3.22 -30.66 -15.14
CA THR A 61 -2.31 -29.91 -16.00
C THR A 61 -1.87 -28.63 -15.30
N HIS A 62 -0.70 -28.13 -15.68
CA HIS A 62 -0.22 -26.81 -15.31
C HIS A 62 0.09 -26.02 -16.58
N GLY A 63 -0.41 -24.78 -16.61
CA GLY A 63 -0.23 -23.87 -17.74
C GLY A 63 0.88 -22.85 -17.52
N VAL A 64 0.63 -21.88 -16.65
CA VAL A 64 1.54 -20.76 -16.37
C VAL A 64 2.52 -21.03 -15.19
N GLY A 65 2.59 -22.28 -14.71
CA GLY A 65 3.45 -22.67 -13.59
C GLY A 65 3.07 -21.95 -12.27
N THR A 66 4.01 -21.72 -11.36
CA THR A 66 3.75 -21.03 -10.08
C THR A 66 3.83 -19.50 -10.16
N THR A 67 4.04 -18.93 -11.35
CA THR A 67 4.24 -17.49 -11.57
C THR A 67 3.01 -16.66 -11.20
N TYR A 68 1.82 -17.26 -11.18
CA TYR A 68 0.59 -16.61 -10.69
C TYR A 68 0.65 -16.22 -9.21
N LYS A 69 1.65 -16.70 -8.46
CA LYS A 69 1.93 -16.29 -7.08
C LYS A 69 2.78 -15.03 -7.02
N GLU A 70 3.27 -14.52 -8.14
CA GLU A 70 4.17 -13.38 -8.23
C GLU A 70 3.47 -12.19 -8.90
N PHE A 71 3.79 -10.96 -8.48
CA PHE A 71 3.18 -9.73 -9.00
C PHE A 71 4.02 -8.50 -8.64
N ASP A 72 4.00 -7.46 -9.47
CA ASP A 72 4.60 -6.16 -9.15
C ASP A 72 3.57 -5.25 -8.45
N ALA A 73 3.39 -5.44 -7.15
CA ALA A 73 2.36 -4.72 -6.39
C ALA A 73 2.54 -3.20 -6.41
N LYS A 74 3.79 -2.72 -6.39
CA LYS A 74 4.12 -1.29 -6.33
C LYS A 74 3.71 -0.56 -7.60
N LEU A 75 3.92 -1.15 -8.78
CA LEU A 75 3.51 -0.55 -10.05
C LEU A 75 2.00 -0.26 -10.09
N PHE A 76 1.19 -1.11 -9.45
CA PHE A 76 -0.26 -1.00 -9.43
C PHE A 76 -0.80 -0.33 -8.14
N GLY A 77 0.06 0.28 -7.33
CA GLY A 77 -0.34 1.01 -6.12
C GLY A 77 -0.95 0.11 -5.03
N LEU A 78 -0.54 -1.16 -4.95
CA LEU A 78 -1.01 -2.10 -3.94
C LEU A 78 0.07 -2.38 -2.89
N THR A 79 -0.37 -2.54 -1.64
CA THR A 79 0.49 -3.06 -0.57
C THR A 79 0.75 -4.56 -0.75
N ASP A 80 1.84 -5.07 -0.15
CA ASP A 80 2.16 -6.51 -0.21
C ASP A 80 1.03 -7.39 0.32
N ARG A 81 0.29 -6.89 1.33
CA ARG A 81 -0.86 -7.57 1.92
C ARG A 81 -2.04 -7.61 0.95
N GLU A 82 -2.38 -6.50 0.32
CA GLU A 82 -3.47 -6.45 -0.66
C GLU A 82 -3.16 -7.35 -1.85
N ALA A 83 -1.94 -7.28 -2.40
CA ALA A 83 -1.51 -8.17 -3.47
C ALA A 83 -1.58 -9.66 -3.06
N ALA A 84 -1.30 -10.00 -1.79
CA ALA A 84 -1.44 -11.36 -1.28
C ALA A 84 -2.89 -11.80 -1.09
N LEU A 85 -3.83 -10.88 -0.82
CA LEU A 85 -5.27 -11.18 -0.70
C LEU A 85 -6.00 -11.14 -2.05
N MET A 86 -5.39 -10.57 -3.08
CA MET A 86 -6.01 -10.38 -4.40
C MET A 86 -6.03 -11.64 -5.25
N ASP A 87 -7.15 -11.87 -5.95
CA ASP A 87 -7.28 -12.98 -6.88
C ASP A 87 -6.10 -12.93 -7.89
N PRO A 88 -5.28 -13.99 -7.99
CA PRO A 88 -4.18 -14.03 -8.96
C PRO A 88 -4.65 -13.84 -10.41
N GLN A 89 -5.90 -14.11 -10.73
CA GLN A 89 -6.48 -13.82 -12.05
C GLN A 89 -6.52 -12.32 -12.34
N HIS A 90 -6.80 -11.49 -11.33
CA HIS A 90 -6.81 -10.04 -11.48
C HIS A 90 -5.40 -9.48 -11.62
N ARG A 91 -4.46 -10.00 -10.82
CA ARG A 91 -3.03 -9.66 -10.90
C ARG A 91 -2.45 -9.97 -12.27
N LEU A 92 -2.69 -11.19 -12.75
CA LEU A 92 -2.22 -11.63 -14.06
C LEU A 92 -2.82 -10.78 -15.20
N PHE A 93 -4.12 -10.49 -15.15
CA PHE A 93 -4.75 -9.66 -16.18
C PHE A 93 -4.24 -8.21 -16.15
N ALA A 94 -3.94 -7.65 -14.97
CA ALA A 94 -3.41 -6.30 -14.85
C ALA A 94 -2.06 -6.14 -15.56
N GLU A 95 -1.13 -7.08 -15.36
CA GLU A 95 0.16 -7.10 -16.07
C GLU A 95 -0.03 -7.24 -17.59
N VAL A 96 -0.88 -8.18 -18.03
CA VAL A 96 -1.12 -8.41 -19.46
C VAL A 96 -1.80 -7.21 -20.12
N ALA A 97 -2.71 -6.53 -19.43
CA ALA A 97 -3.35 -5.32 -19.94
C ALA A 97 -2.36 -4.14 -20.01
N TRP A 98 -1.48 -4.00 -19.01
CA TRP A 98 -0.38 -3.04 -19.05
C TRP A 98 0.52 -3.28 -20.28
N GLU A 99 0.96 -4.52 -20.48
CA GLU A 99 1.78 -4.90 -21.64
C GLU A 99 1.06 -4.57 -22.96
N ALA A 100 -0.24 -4.87 -23.06
CA ALA A 100 -1.02 -4.57 -24.26
C ALA A 100 -1.07 -3.05 -24.55
N LEU A 101 -1.29 -2.22 -23.52
CA LEU A 101 -1.33 -0.77 -23.62
C LEU A 101 0.04 -0.17 -24.00
N GLU A 102 1.12 -0.69 -23.42
CA GLU A 102 2.48 -0.29 -23.80
C GLU A 102 2.81 -0.69 -25.24
N ARG A 103 2.43 -1.89 -25.66
CA ARG A 103 2.63 -2.32 -27.05
C ARG A 103 1.86 -1.47 -28.05
N ALA A 104 0.69 -0.94 -27.65
CA ALA A 104 -0.08 0.04 -28.44
C ALA A 104 0.49 1.47 -28.36
N GLY A 105 1.45 1.74 -27.45
CA GLY A 105 1.99 3.07 -27.21
C GLY A 105 0.94 4.05 -26.67
N CYS A 106 0.08 3.58 -25.75
CA CYS A 106 -0.99 4.38 -25.13
C CYS A 106 -1.07 4.22 -23.59
N ALA A 107 -0.07 3.58 -22.96
CA ALA A 107 -0.05 3.38 -21.51
C ALA A 107 0.26 4.65 -20.69
N GLY A 108 0.76 5.71 -21.34
CA GLY A 108 1.34 6.87 -20.66
C GLY A 108 0.49 8.13 -20.65
N HIS A 109 -0.72 8.17 -21.22
CA HIS A 109 -1.34 9.46 -21.52
C HIS A 109 -2.86 9.56 -21.33
N PRO A 110 -3.37 10.55 -20.57
CA PRO A 110 -4.80 10.85 -20.44
C PRO A 110 -5.46 11.52 -21.67
N ASP A 111 -4.70 12.10 -22.60
CA ASP A 111 -5.24 12.89 -23.73
C ASP A 111 -5.52 12.07 -25.00
N ASP A 112 -5.20 10.76 -25.00
CA ASP A 112 -5.53 9.85 -26.11
C ASP A 112 -7.06 9.56 -26.19
N GLY A 113 -7.84 10.27 -25.39
CA GLY A 113 -9.28 10.11 -25.20
C GLY A 113 -9.61 9.02 -24.17
N PRO A 114 -10.89 8.89 -23.80
CA PRO A 114 -11.32 7.90 -22.82
C PRO A 114 -10.96 6.48 -23.28
N ILE A 115 -10.19 5.77 -22.46
CA ILE A 115 -9.83 4.35 -22.65
C ILE A 115 -10.82 3.49 -21.86
N GLY A 116 -11.56 2.62 -22.56
CA GLY A 116 -12.48 1.67 -21.93
C GLY A 116 -11.80 0.33 -21.60
N VAL A 117 -12.28 -0.36 -20.57
CA VAL A 117 -11.80 -1.68 -20.14
C VAL A 117 -12.95 -2.68 -20.12
N PHE A 118 -12.81 -3.76 -20.87
CA PHE A 118 -13.79 -4.84 -20.98
C PHE A 118 -13.10 -6.16 -20.67
N ALA A 119 -13.32 -6.69 -19.47
CA ALA A 119 -12.54 -7.81 -18.96
C ALA A 119 -13.42 -8.97 -18.50
N SER A 120 -12.84 -10.15 -18.33
CA SER A 120 -13.49 -11.31 -17.74
C SER A 120 -12.50 -12.15 -16.97
N ALA A 121 -12.88 -12.66 -15.79
CA ALA A 121 -12.12 -13.66 -15.04
C ALA A 121 -12.85 -14.99 -15.03
N GLY A 122 -12.11 -16.09 -14.92
CA GLY A 122 -12.65 -17.41 -14.63
C GLY A 122 -13.21 -17.51 -13.21
N MET A 123 -13.76 -18.67 -12.86
CA MET A 123 -14.32 -18.90 -11.52
C MET A 123 -13.28 -18.64 -10.42
N ASN A 124 -13.60 -17.76 -9.48
CA ASN A 124 -12.71 -17.45 -8.37
C ASN A 124 -12.69 -18.58 -7.33
N MET A 125 -11.73 -19.48 -7.47
CA MET A 125 -11.42 -20.49 -6.45
C MET A 125 -10.50 -19.97 -5.35
N TYR A 126 -9.89 -18.80 -5.54
CA TYR A 126 -8.98 -18.20 -4.58
C TYR A 126 -9.70 -17.74 -3.31
N THR A 127 -10.89 -17.15 -3.39
CA THR A 127 -11.70 -16.81 -2.21
C THR A 127 -11.99 -18.04 -1.35
N THR A 128 -12.24 -19.20 -1.96
CA THR A 128 -12.44 -20.45 -1.20
C THR A 128 -11.16 -20.86 -0.45
N LEU A 129 -10.00 -20.67 -1.08
CA LEU A 129 -8.70 -20.88 -0.42
C LEU A 129 -8.49 -19.86 0.71
N LEU A 130 -8.78 -18.58 0.50
CA LEU A 130 -8.68 -17.54 1.53
C LEU A 130 -9.59 -17.84 2.73
N LEU A 131 -10.85 -18.21 2.50
CA LEU A 131 -11.79 -18.60 3.56
C LEU A 131 -11.27 -19.82 4.36
N ARG A 132 -10.57 -20.74 3.69
CA ARG A 132 -9.95 -21.89 4.34
C ARG A 132 -8.69 -21.51 5.14
N GLU A 133 -7.81 -20.70 4.56
CA GLU A 133 -6.50 -20.35 5.14
C GLU A 133 -6.60 -19.29 6.24
N LEU A 134 -7.43 -18.27 6.04
CA LEU A 134 -7.65 -17.17 6.99
C LEU A 134 -8.78 -17.48 7.99
N GLY A 135 -9.60 -18.48 7.70
CA GLY A 135 -10.81 -18.81 8.45
C GLY A 135 -12.02 -17.99 7.98
N TYR A 136 -13.20 -18.66 7.92
CA TYR A 136 -14.43 -18.09 7.35
C TYR A 136 -14.80 -16.74 7.98
N GLU A 137 -14.83 -16.62 9.29
CA GLU A 137 -15.21 -15.38 9.99
C GLU A 137 -14.24 -14.22 9.69
N THR A 138 -12.94 -14.49 9.51
CA THR A 138 -11.94 -13.43 9.27
C THR A 138 -11.94 -12.96 7.82
N ALA A 139 -12.14 -13.86 6.86
CA ALA A 139 -12.15 -13.52 5.44
C ALA A 139 -13.53 -13.09 4.93
N ALA A 140 -14.64 -13.54 5.53
CA ALA A 140 -15.99 -13.15 5.14
C ALA A 140 -16.37 -11.74 5.62
N ASP A 141 -15.86 -11.33 6.79
CA ASP A 141 -16.16 -10.01 7.37
C ASP A 141 -15.12 -8.93 7.01
N ASP A 142 -14.03 -9.28 6.31
CA ASP A 142 -13.05 -8.32 5.79
C ASP A 142 -13.50 -7.82 4.41
N PRO A 143 -14.01 -6.56 4.30
CA PRO A 143 -14.47 -6.01 3.02
C PRO A 143 -13.35 -5.96 1.97
N THR A 144 -12.08 -5.93 2.39
CA THR A 144 -10.91 -5.97 1.51
C THR A 144 -10.84 -7.27 0.73
N VAL A 145 -11.17 -8.40 1.36
CA VAL A 145 -11.17 -9.71 0.70
C VAL A 145 -12.22 -9.72 -0.40
N TRP A 146 -13.42 -9.20 -0.16
CA TRP A 146 -14.44 -9.10 -1.21
C TRP A 146 -14.00 -8.19 -2.37
N LEU A 147 -13.54 -6.97 -2.07
CA LEU A 147 -13.10 -5.99 -3.08
C LEU A 147 -11.97 -6.49 -3.98
N LEU A 148 -11.06 -7.30 -3.45
CA LEU A 148 -9.89 -7.80 -4.19
C LEU A 148 -10.15 -9.08 -4.99
N ASN A 149 -11.35 -9.67 -4.86
CA ASN A 149 -11.65 -11.00 -5.39
C ASN A 149 -12.92 -11.06 -6.25
N ASP A 150 -13.87 -10.14 -6.08
CA ASP A 150 -15.06 -10.14 -6.91
C ASP A 150 -14.74 -9.75 -8.36
N ALA A 151 -15.26 -10.52 -9.32
CA ALA A 151 -14.98 -10.30 -10.74
C ALA A 151 -15.43 -8.91 -11.21
N ASP A 152 -16.40 -8.29 -10.53
CA ASP A 152 -16.85 -6.91 -10.80
C ASP A 152 -15.70 -5.89 -10.69
N PHE A 153 -14.69 -6.16 -9.86
CA PHE A 153 -13.56 -5.26 -9.64
C PHE A 153 -12.37 -5.48 -10.57
N LEU A 154 -12.42 -6.50 -11.44
CA LEU A 154 -11.34 -6.78 -12.40
C LEU A 154 -11.07 -5.58 -13.33
N ALA A 155 -12.11 -5.09 -14.02
CA ALA A 155 -11.98 -3.99 -14.97
C ALA A 155 -11.78 -2.63 -14.27
N THR A 156 -12.55 -2.39 -13.21
CA THR A 156 -12.57 -1.09 -12.52
C THR A 156 -11.29 -0.82 -11.74
N ARG A 157 -10.65 -1.85 -11.17
CA ARG A 157 -9.35 -1.70 -10.50
C ARG A 157 -8.24 -1.39 -11.48
N LEU A 158 -8.24 -1.99 -12.66
CA LEU A 158 -7.29 -1.64 -13.72
C LEU A 158 -7.50 -0.19 -14.18
N SER A 159 -8.76 0.22 -14.31
CA SER A 159 -9.12 1.60 -14.69
C SER A 159 -8.65 2.60 -13.64
N TYR A 160 -8.81 2.27 -12.35
CA TYR A 160 -8.30 3.07 -11.23
C TYR A 160 -6.78 3.17 -11.23
N ALA A 161 -6.07 2.03 -11.31
CA ALA A 161 -4.61 2.00 -11.23
C ALA A 161 -3.90 2.74 -12.38
N LEU A 162 -4.56 2.84 -13.55
CA LEU A 162 -4.00 3.41 -14.77
C LEU A 162 -4.68 4.72 -15.22
N ASP A 163 -5.57 5.29 -14.39
CA ASP A 163 -6.39 6.47 -14.72
C ASP A 163 -7.12 6.37 -16.07
N LEU A 164 -7.80 5.25 -16.31
CA LEU A 164 -8.58 5.00 -17.53
C LEU A 164 -10.03 5.43 -17.32
N ARG A 165 -10.48 6.42 -18.11
CA ARG A 165 -11.77 7.11 -17.89
C ARG A 165 -12.90 6.70 -18.85
N GLY A 166 -12.72 5.66 -19.65
CA GLY A 166 -13.78 5.10 -20.50
C GLY A 166 -14.66 4.08 -19.76
N PRO A 167 -15.61 3.43 -20.46
CA PRO A 167 -16.45 2.39 -19.87
C PRO A 167 -15.61 1.26 -19.27
N SER A 168 -15.92 0.84 -18.05
CA SER A 168 -15.17 -0.19 -17.33
C SER A 168 -16.11 -1.30 -16.85
N LEU A 169 -16.03 -2.46 -17.48
CA LEU A 169 -17.02 -3.53 -17.35
C LEU A 169 -16.38 -4.92 -17.29
N SER A 170 -16.79 -5.69 -16.30
CA SER A 170 -16.50 -7.13 -16.22
C SER A 170 -17.67 -7.92 -16.82
N ALA A 171 -17.43 -8.67 -17.90
CA ALA A 171 -18.47 -9.45 -18.60
C ALA A 171 -18.31 -10.95 -18.32
N GLN A 172 -19.36 -11.59 -17.82
CA GLN A 172 -19.34 -13.01 -17.44
C GLN A 172 -20.35 -13.82 -18.27
N SER A 173 -19.84 -14.74 -19.09
CA SER A 173 -20.67 -15.65 -19.91
C SER A 173 -20.05 -17.04 -20.07
N ALA A 174 -19.35 -17.52 -19.02
CA ALA A 174 -18.54 -18.74 -19.04
C ALA A 174 -17.48 -18.68 -20.16
N CYS A 175 -17.29 -19.76 -20.92
CA CYS A 175 -16.21 -19.89 -21.90
C CYS A 175 -16.23 -18.84 -23.04
N SER A 176 -17.34 -18.14 -23.27
CA SER A 176 -17.44 -17.05 -24.25
C SER A 176 -17.07 -15.67 -23.73
N ALA A 177 -16.81 -15.52 -22.42
CA ALA A 177 -16.71 -14.26 -21.71
C ALA A 177 -15.75 -13.24 -22.38
N SER A 178 -14.49 -13.59 -22.60
CA SER A 178 -13.54 -12.66 -23.22
C SER A 178 -13.88 -12.26 -24.66
N LEU A 179 -14.54 -13.12 -25.44
CA LEU A 179 -14.98 -12.75 -26.80
C LEU A 179 -16.24 -11.86 -26.76
N VAL A 180 -17.08 -12.02 -25.73
CA VAL A 180 -18.16 -11.07 -25.41
C VAL A 180 -17.56 -9.72 -24.99
N SER A 181 -16.50 -9.70 -24.17
CA SER A 181 -15.78 -8.47 -23.82
C SER A 181 -15.25 -7.75 -25.06
N VAL A 182 -14.67 -8.47 -26.02
CA VAL A 182 -14.26 -7.91 -27.33
C VAL A 182 -15.46 -7.34 -28.09
N HIS A 183 -16.59 -8.03 -28.12
CA HIS A 183 -17.81 -7.52 -28.75
C HIS A 183 -18.27 -6.21 -28.11
N LEU A 184 -18.34 -6.14 -26.78
CA LEU A 184 -18.74 -4.94 -26.04
C LEU A 184 -17.77 -3.78 -26.29
N ALA A 185 -16.46 -4.04 -26.28
CA ALA A 185 -15.45 -3.05 -26.63
C ALA A 185 -15.63 -2.50 -28.05
N CYS A 186 -15.91 -3.38 -29.04
CA CYS A 186 -16.21 -2.95 -30.40
C CYS A 186 -17.46 -2.04 -30.44
N ARG A 187 -18.50 -2.37 -29.66
CA ARG A 187 -19.72 -1.55 -29.59
C ARG A 187 -19.44 -0.17 -29.00
N ALA A 188 -18.68 -0.08 -27.91
CA ALA A 188 -18.31 1.17 -27.27
C ALA A 188 -17.46 2.10 -28.17
N LEU A 189 -16.53 1.52 -28.94
CA LEU A 189 -15.74 2.28 -29.92
C LEU A 189 -16.59 2.82 -31.08
N LEU A 190 -17.55 2.02 -31.56
CA LEU A 190 -18.45 2.40 -32.65
C LEU A 190 -19.53 3.41 -32.20
N SER A 191 -19.95 3.38 -30.94
CA SER A 191 -20.86 4.37 -30.35
C SER A 191 -20.16 5.66 -29.93
N GLY A 192 -18.83 5.65 -29.83
CA GLY A 192 -18.03 6.81 -29.41
C GLY A 192 -17.95 6.99 -27.89
N GLU A 193 -18.31 5.98 -27.11
CA GLU A 193 -18.18 5.98 -25.63
C GLU A 193 -16.72 5.93 -25.18
N CYS A 194 -15.85 5.35 -26.01
CA CYS A 194 -14.40 5.40 -25.85
C CYS A 194 -13.70 5.59 -27.21
N ARG A 195 -12.44 6.01 -27.16
CA ARG A 195 -11.55 6.13 -28.33
C ARG A 195 -10.62 4.93 -28.46
N ILE A 196 -10.21 4.37 -27.33
CA ILE A 196 -9.40 3.17 -27.20
C ILE A 196 -10.14 2.21 -26.27
N ALA A 197 -10.06 0.90 -26.53
CA ALA A 197 -10.60 -0.11 -25.63
C ALA A 197 -9.61 -1.25 -25.41
N VAL A 198 -9.39 -1.62 -24.14
CA VAL A 198 -8.73 -2.86 -23.75
C VAL A 198 -9.80 -3.93 -23.57
N ALA A 199 -9.66 -5.06 -24.28
CA ALA A 199 -10.59 -6.18 -24.17
C ALA A 199 -9.84 -7.49 -23.94
N GLY A 200 -10.29 -8.31 -22.99
CA GLY A 200 -9.64 -9.59 -22.74
C GLY A 200 -10.18 -10.35 -21.54
N GLY A 201 -9.36 -11.25 -21.02
CA GLY A 201 -9.66 -11.96 -19.79
C GLY A 201 -8.54 -12.86 -19.28
N SER A 202 -8.74 -13.39 -18.08
CA SER A 202 -7.85 -14.33 -17.41
C SER A 202 -8.63 -15.54 -16.89
N ALA A 203 -7.96 -16.68 -16.82
CA ALA A 203 -8.49 -17.90 -16.24
C ALA A 203 -7.37 -18.64 -15.52
N LEU A 204 -7.55 -18.93 -14.24
CA LEU A 204 -6.65 -19.77 -13.44
C LEU A 204 -7.46 -20.80 -12.65
N ASP A 205 -7.21 -22.08 -12.91
CA ASP A 205 -7.78 -23.19 -12.14
C ASP A 205 -6.80 -23.62 -11.03
N LEU A 206 -6.93 -22.99 -9.87
CA LEU A 206 -6.06 -23.26 -8.71
C LEU A 206 -6.18 -24.70 -8.15
N LEU A 207 -7.15 -25.49 -8.63
CA LEU A 207 -7.32 -26.90 -8.26
C LEU A 207 -6.91 -27.86 -9.39
N ALA A 208 -6.53 -27.35 -10.57
CA ALA A 208 -6.15 -28.17 -11.72
C ALA A 208 -5.05 -29.17 -11.38
N GLU A 209 -4.08 -28.80 -10.54
CA GLU A 209 -2.98 -29.67 -10.12
C GLU A 209 -3.44 -30.95 -9.42
N ARG A 210 -4.64 -30.97 -8.83
CA ARG A 210 -5.16 -32.20 -8.21
C ARG A 210 -5.52 -33.24 -9.26
N GLY A 211 -5.87 -32.85 -10.48
CA GLY A 211 -6.48 -33.75 -11.46
C GLY A 211 -7.96 -34.02 -11.17
N TYR A 212 -8.54 -34.95 -11.91
CA TYR A 212 -9.98 -35.25 -11.84
C TYR A 212 -10.27 -36.72 -12.16
N LEU A 213 -11.44 -37.19 -11.73
CA LEU A 213 -11.95 -38.49 -12.15
C LEU A 213 -12.66 -38.33 -13.50
N TYR A 214 -12.24 -39.11 -14.49
CA TYR A 214 -12.91 -39.16 -15.78
C TYR A 214 -14.33 -39.71 -15.63
N GLN A 215 -15.28 -39.03 -16.26
CA GLN A 215 -16.67 -39.46 -16.32
C GLN A 215 -17.07 -39.52 -17.78
N GLN A 216 -17.48 -40.70 -18.23
CA GLN A 216 -17.95 -40.89 -19.61
C GLN A 216 -19.15 -39.97 -19.89
N GLY A 217 -19.03 -39.12 -20.90
CA GLY A 217 -20.05 -38.10 -21.24
C GLY A 217 -19.95 -36.80 -20.44
N GLY A 218 -18.95 -36.66 -19.55
CA GLY A 218 -18.58 -35.40 -18.90
C GLY A 218 -17.77 -34.48 -19.80
N ILE A 219 -17.39 -33.31 -19.27
CA ILE A 219 -16.60 -32.30 -20.02
C ILE A 219 -15.09 -32.55 -19.99
N GLY A 220 -14.58 -33.30 -19.00
CA GLY A 220 -13.15 -33.59 -18.87
C GLY A 220 -12.71 -34.71 -19.80
N SER A 221 -11.58 -34.53 -20.48
CA SER A 221 -10.97 -35.54 -21.35
C SER A 221 -10.53 -36.79 -20.58
N ALA A 222 -10.42 -37.93 -21.25
CA ALA A 222 -9.95 -39.17 -20.61
C ALA A 222 -8.42 -39.21 -20.36
N ASP A 223 -7.66 -38.32 -21.00
CA ASP A 223 -6.18 -38.34 -21.02
C ASP A 223 -5.55 -36.98 -20.65
N GLY A 224 -6.36 -36.00 -20.26
CA GLY A 224 -5.88 -34.65 -19.93
C GLY A 224 -5.46 -33.85 -21.16
N ARG A 225 -5.94 -34.19 -22.36
CA ARG A 225 -5.64 -33.47 -23.62
C ARG A 225 -6.92 -33.05 -24.33
N CYS A 226 -6.87 -31.93 -25.05
CA CYS A 226 -7.94 -31.52 -25.97
C CYS A 226 -7.65 -32.08 -27.36
N ARG A 227 -8.59 -32.83 -27.95
CA ARG A 227 -8.48 -33.43 -29.29
C ARG A 227 -9.61 -32.94 -30.22
N PRO A 228 -9.69 -31.62 -30.51
CA PRO A 228 -10.77 -31.06 -31.29
C PRO A 228 -10.85 -31.70 -32.68
N PHE A 229 -12.05 -32.16 -33.02
CA PHE A 229 -12.44 -32.76 -34.30
C PHE A 229 -11.80 -34.12 -34.61
N ASP A 230 -11.02 -34.69 -33.70
CA ASP A 230 -10.40 -36.00 -33.86
C ASP A 230 -11.39 -37.13 -33.52
N SER A 231 -11.20 -38.32 -34.11
CA SER A 231 -12.01 -39.50 -33.80
C SER A 231 -11.89 -39.97 -32.34
N GLN A 232 -10.81 -39.60 -31.65
CA GLN A 232 -10.55 -39.88 -30.23
C GLN A 232 -10.95 -38.72 -29.29
N ALA A 233 -11.71 -37.74 -29.78
CA ALA A 233 -12.28 -36.66 -28.97
C ALA A 233 -13.12 -37.21 -27.80
N SER A 234 -12.67 -36.96 -26.56
CA SER A 234 -13.32 -37.49 -25.34
C SER A 234 -13.66 -36.42 -24.29
N GLY A 235 -13.28 -35.17 -24.50
CA GLY A 235 -13.45 -34.06 -23.57
C GLY A 235 -12.34 -33.01 -23.71
N SER A 236 -12.31 -32.05 -22.78
CA SER A 236 -11.30 -31.00 -22.71
C SER A 236 -10.36 -31.17 -21.53
N ALA A 237 -9.11 -30.77 -21.71
CA ALA A 237 -8.16 -30.47 -20.65
C ALA A 237 -8.35 -29.05 -20.12
N ARG A 238 -8.05 -28.82 -18.83
CA ARG A 238 -7.99 -27.47 -18.26
C ARG A 238 -6.71 -26.77 -18.69
N GLY A 239 -6.80 -25.47 -18.95
CA GLY A 239 -5.66 -24.60 -19.24
C GLY A 239 -5.78 -23.29 -18.45
N ASP A 240 -4.64 -22.66 -18.23
CA ASP A 240 -4.49 -21.44 -17.44
C ASP A 240 -3.82 -20.35 -18.27
N GLY A 241 -4.21 -19.10 -18.08
CA GLY A 241 -3.56 -17.96 -18.72
C GLY A 241 -4.43 -16.71 -18.81
N ALA A 242 -3.85 -15.67 -19.39
CA ALA A 242 -4.53 -14.40 -19.64
C ALA A 242 -4.12 -13.82 -20.99
N ALA A 243 -5.00 -13.02 -21.57
CA ALA A 243 -4.74 -12.30 -22.80
C ALA A 243 -5.58 -11.03 -22.88
N ALA A 244 -5.03 -10.02 -23.56
CA ALA A 244 -5.69 -8.76 -23.84
C ALA A 244 -5.36 -8.26 -25.25
N VAL A 245 -6.30 -7.55 -25.86
CA VAL A 245 -6.15 -6.83 -27.11
C VAL A 245 -6.49 -5.36 -26.91
N VAL A 246 -5.76 -4.47 -27.60
CA VAL A 246 -6.09 -3.04 -27.66
C VAL A 246 -6.77 -2.75 -28.99
N LEU A 247 -7.94 -2.12 -28.91
CA LEU A 247 -8.84 -1.88 -30.02
C LEU A 247 -9.07 -0.39 -30.22
N LYS A 248 -9.15 0.02 -31.49
CA LYS A 248 -9.48 1.39 -31.91
C LYS A 248 -10.40 1.35 -33.12
N ARG A 249 -11.11 2.45 -33.40
CA ARG A 249 -11.70 2.62 -34.74
C ARG A 249 -10.58 2.58 -35.78
N LEU A 250 -10.81 1.97 -36.93
CA LEU A 250 -9.81 1.86 -37.99
C LEU A 250 -9.40 3.24 -38.50
N SER A 251 -10.35 4.17 -38.61
CA SER A 251 -10.08 5.59 -38.90
C SER A 251 -9.06 6.20 -37.94
N ASP A 252 -9.24 5.94 -36.64
CA ASP A 252 -8.43 6.54 -35.58
C ASP A 252 -7.05 5.87 -35.51
N ALA A 253 -6.98 4.56 -35.74
CA ALA A 253 -5.72 3.85 -35.82
C ALA A 253 -4.85 4.33 -37.00
N ILE A 254 -5.47 4.61 -38.15
CA ILE A 254 -4.78 5.19 -39.31
C ILE A 254 -4.37 6.64 -39.02
N ALA A 255 -5.24 7.44 -38.40
CA ALA A 255 -4.94 8.83 -38.05
C ALA A 255 -3.78 8.92 -37.05
N ASP A 256 -3.74 8.01 -36.07
CA ASP A 256 -2.72 7.96 -35.02
C ASP A 256 -1.47 7.18 -35.45
N ARG A 257 -1.48 6.64 -36.67
CA ARG A 257 -0.38 5.87 -37.27
C ARG A 257 0.05 4.68 -36.42
N ASP A 258 -0.94 4.01 -35.85
CA ASP A 258 -0.72 2.75 -35.15
C ASP A 258 -0.36 1.66 -36.16
N GLU A 259 0.44 0.70 -35.72
CA GLU A 259 0.58 -0.57 -36.42
C GLU A 259 -0.73 -1.36 -36.30
N VAL A 260 -1.43 -1.56 -37.43
CA VAL A 260 -2.65 -2.38 -37.46
C VAL A 260 -2.26 -3.83 -37.67
N ILE A 261 -2.45 -4.66 -36.65
CA ILE A 261 -2.13 -6.09 -36.70
C ILE A 261 -3.20 -6.82 -37.52
N ALA A 262 -4.48 -6.52 -37.26
CA ALA A 262 -5.62 -7.09 -37.95
C ALA A 262 -6.85 -6.19 -37.79
N VAL A 263 -7.91 -6.46 -38.55
CA VAL A 263 -9.16 -5.67 -38.51
C VAL A 263 -10.34 -6.56 -38.19
N ILE A 264 -11.11 -6.21 -37.16
CA ILE A 264 -12.42 -6.80 -36.87
C ILE A 264 -13.45 -6.15 -37.80
N LEU A 265 -14.01 -6.96 -38.69
CA LEU A 265 -15.00 -6.54 -39.68
C LEU A 265 -16.44 -6.58 -39.12
N GLY A 266 -16.70 -7.49 -38.18
CA GLY A 266 -18.01 -7.64 -37.57
C GLY A 266 -17.96 -8.61 -36.39
N SER A 267 -18.85 -8.41 -35.43
CA SER A 267 -19.00 -9.30 -34.28
C SER A 267 -20.48 -9.43 -33.90
N ALA A 268 -20.86 -10.59 -33.38
CA ALA A 268 -22.21 -10.86 -32.91
C ALA A 268 -22.21 -11.72 -31.64
N VAL A 269 -23.22 -11.52 -30.81
CA VAL A 269 -23.50 -12.32 -29.61
C VAL A 269 -24.97 -12.73 -29.62
N ASN A 270 -25.27 -13.99 -29.31
CA ASN A 270 -26.64 -14.47 -29.12
C ASN A 270 -26.73 -15.47 -27.95
N ASN A 271 -27.91 -16.06 -27.76
CA ASN A 271 -28.10 -17.17 -26.82
C ASN A 271 -28.91 -18.30 -27.45
N ASP A 272 -28.58 -19.55 -27.10
CA ASP A 272 -29.25 -20.76 -27.60
C ASP A 272 -30.71 -20.88 -27.19
N GLY A 273 -31.13 -20.21 -26.11
CA GLY A 273 -32.47 -20.31 -25.56
C GLY A 273 -32.82 -21.73 -25.10
N HIS A 274 -34.10 -22.09 -25.18
CA HIS A 274 -34.61 -23.37 -24.67
C HIS A 274 -34.56 -24.52 -25.71
N GLN A 275 -34.24 -24.24 -26.97
CA GLN A 275 -34.29 -25.23 -28.06
C GLN A 275 -33.00 -26.04 -28.15
N LYS A 276 -32.65 -26.71 -27.05
CA LYS A 276 -31.49 -27.57 -26.88
C LYS A 276 -31.84 -28.73 -25.94
N ALA A 277 -31.07 -29.81 -25.99
CA ALA A 277 -31.38 -31.05 -25.26
C ALA A 277 -31.35 -30.90 -23.73
N GLY A 278 -30.71 -29.85 -23.22
CA GLY A 278 -30.63 -29.49 -21.81
C GLY A 278 -29.92 -28.16 -21.65
N PHE A 279 -29.85 -27.62 -20.43
CA PHE A 279 -29.26 -26.30 -20.16
C PHE A 279 -27.83 -26.16 -20.72
N THR A 280 -27.03 -27.20 -20.59
CA THR A 280 -25.61 -27.22 -20.98
C THR A 280 -25.35 -27.76 -22.38
N ALA A 281 -26.39 -28.22 -23.07
CA ALA A 281 -26.24 -28.81 -24.40
C ALA A 281 -26.01 -27.72 -25.45
N PRO A 282 -25.07 -27.89 -26.39
CA PRO A 282 -24.85 -26.91 -27.45
C PRO A 282 -26.00 -26.90 -28.48
N SER A 283 -26.15 -25.81 -29.24
CA SER A 283 -27.20 -25.68 -30.27
C SER A 283 -26.65 -25.42 -31.67
N VAL A 284 -26.94 -26.34 -32.60
CA VAL A 284 -26.62 -26.14 -34.02
C VAL A 284 -27.26 -24.87 -34.56
N HIS A 285 -28.48 -24.53 -34.12
CA HIS A 285 -29.19 -23.34 -34.60
C HIS A 285 -28.59 -22.05 -34.06
N GLY A 286 -28.35 -21.98 -32.74
CA GLY A 286 -27.76 -20.81 -32.08
C GLY A 286 -26.38 -20.48 -32.65
N HIS A 287 -25.53 -21.49 -32.79
CA HIS A 287 -24.19 -21.35 -33.36
C HIS A 287 -24.25 -20.87 -34.83
N ALA A 288 -25.07 -21.50 -35.68
CA ALA A 288 -25.20 -21.09 -37.08
C ALA A 288 -25.78 -19.67 -37.22
N SER A 289 -26.67 -19.24 -36.31
CA SER A 289 -27.22 -17.88 -36.31
C SER A 289 -26.15 -16.84 -35.97
N VAL A 290 -25.38 -17.03 -34.89
CA VAL A 290 -24.37 -16.03 -34.49
C VAL A 290 -23.30 -15.83 -35.56
N ILE A 291 -22.90 -16.91 -36.26
CA ILE A 291 -21.96 -16.82 -37.38
C ILE A 291 -22.57 -16.01 -38.53
N ARG A 292 -23.82 -16.30 -38.93
CA ARG A 292 -24.50 -15.54 -39.99
C ARG A 292 -24.70 -14.07 -39.62
N ASP A 293 -24.99 -13.79 -38.36
CA ASP A 293 -25.20 -12.42 -37.89
C ASP A 293 -23.89 -11.64 -37.93
N ALA A 294 -22.77 -12.23 -37.48
CA ALA A 294 -21.46 -11.62 -37.59
C ALA A 294 -21.02 -11.37 -39.04
N LEU A 295 -21.27 -12.34 -39.95
CA LEU A 295 -21.03 -12.18 -41.39
C LEU A 295 -21.90 -11.07 -42.00
N ARG A 296 -23.17 -10.98 -41.60
CA ARG A 296 -24.08 -9.92 -42.05
C ARG A 296 -23.60 -8.54 -41.60
N VAL A 297 -23.17 -8.41 -40.34
CA VAL A 297 -22.57 -7.17 -39.80
C VAL A 297 -21.29 -6.80 -40.58
N ALA A 298 -20.46 -7.80 -40.91
CA ALA A 298 -19.26 -7.60 -41.71
C ALA A 298 -19.53 -7.30 -43.19
N GLY A 299 -20.76 -7.50 -43.67
CA GLY A 299 -21.13 -7.38 -45.08
C GLY A 299 -20.49 -8.47 -45.96
N LEU A 300 -20.29 -9.68 -45.42
CA LEU A 300 -19.62 -10.79 -46.07
C LEU A 300 -20.52 -12.01 -46.25
N THR A 301 -20.13 -12.88 -47.18
CA THR A 301 -20.72 -14.19 -47.41
C THR A 301 -19.83 -15.30 -46.84
N PRO A 302 -20.36 -16.50 -46.59
CA PRO A 302 -19.55 -17.66 -46.17
C PRO A 302 -18.34 -17.93 -47.08
N GLY A 303 -18.47 -17.73 -48.40
CA GLY A 303 -17.36 -17.92 -49.35
C GLY A 303 -16.20 -16.92 -49.22
N ASP A 304 -16.36 -15.85 -48.46
CA ASP A 304 -15.31 -14.86 -48.18
C ASP A 304 -14.36 -15.28 -47.04
N ILE A 305 -14.66 -16.36 -46.32
CA ILE A 305 -13.93 -16.79 -45.12
C ILE A 305 -12.98 -17.94 -45.45
N ALA A 306 -11.69 -17.72 -45.22
CA ALA A 306 -10.65 -18.70 -45.52
C ALA A 306 -10.46 -19.73 -44.39
N PHE A 307 -10.71 -19.32 -43.14
CA PHE A 307 -10.55 -20.18 -41.98
C PHE A 307 -11.49 -19.82 -40.82
N VAL A 308 -11.71 -20.77 -39.92
CA VAL A 308 -12.42 -20.55 -38.65
C VAL A 308 -11.59 -21.11 -37.50
N GLU A 309 -11.22 -20.22 -36.57
CA GLU A 309 -10.82 -20.62 -35.22
C GLU A 309 -12.10 -20.98 -34.45
N ALA A 310 -12.37 -22.27 -34.36
CA ALA A 310 -13.56 -22.82 -33.75
C ALA A 310 -13.45 -22.79 -32.23
N HIS A 311 -14.59 -22.99 -31.55
CA HIS A 311 -14.57 -23.22 -30.12
C HIS A 311 -13.90 -24.57 -29.81
N GLY A 312 -14.19 -25.62 -30.57
CA GLY A 312 -13.44 -26.87 -30.67
C GLY A 312 -12.95 -27.41 -29.33
N THR A 313 -13.88 -28.00 -28.56
CA THR A 313 -13.59 -28.48 -27.19
C THR A 313 -13.00 -29.88 -27.18
N GLY A 314 -13.05 -30.63 -28.27
CA GLY A 314 -12.63 -32.04 -28.26
C GLY A 314 -13.66 -32.93 -27.57
N THR A 315 -14.91 -32.49 -27.47
CA THR A 315 -15.99 -33.27 -26.83
C THR A 315 -16.77 -34.09 -27.85
N ALA A 316 -17.17 -35.30 -27.47
CA ALA A 316 -17.91 -36.22 -28.35
C ALA A 316 -19.27 -35.68 -28.86
N ILE A 317 -19.85 -34.67 -28.17
CA ILE A 317 -21.11 -34.03 -28.57
C ILE A 317 -20.88 -32.63 -29.14
N GLY A 318 -20.01 -31.83 -28.53
CA GLY A 318 -19.80 -30.43 -28.90
C GLY A 318 -19.21 -30.27 -30.29
N ASP A 319 -18.16 -31.04 -30.61
CA ASP A 319 -17.48 -30.92 -31.91
C ASP A 319 -18.42 -31.29 -33.07
N PRO A 320 -19.18 -32.40 -33.05
CA PRO A 320 -20.19 -32.66 -34.08
C PRO A 320 -21.27 -31.58 -34.21
N VAL A 321 -21.69 -30.95 -33.11
CA VAL A 321 -22.69 -29.87 -33.15
C VAL A 321 -22.11 -28.61 -33.77
N GLU A 322 -20.86 -28.25 -33.45
CA GLU A 322 -20.17 -27.12 -34.06
C GLU A 322 -19.91 -27.34 -35.56
N ILE A 323 -19.41 -28.53 -35.95
CA ILE A 323 -19.23 -28.93 -37.35
C ILE A 323 -20.54 -28.77 -38.13
N ARG A 324 -21.66 -29.32 -37.62
CA ARG A 324 -22.97 -29.20 -38.28
C ARG A 324 -23.45 -27.74 -38.39
N ALA A 325 -23.11 -26.90 -37.42
CA ALA A 325 -23.45 -25.49 -37.47
C ALA A 325 -22.66 -24.77 -38.57
N LEU A 326 -21.35 -25.06 -38.66
CA LEU A 326 -20.49 -24.57 -39.73
C LEU A 326 -20.95 -25.08 -41.11
N GLU A 327 -21.30 -26.35 -41.24
CA GLU A 327 -21.84 -26.92 -42.49
C GLU A 327 -23.13 -26.22 -42.93
N ARG A 328 -24.02 -25.86 -42.00
CA ARG A 328 -25.24 -25.11 -42.33
C ARG A 328 -24.96 -23.69 -42.83
N VAL A 329 -23.80 -23.12 -42.51
CA VAL A 329 -23.41 -21.78 -42.94
C VAL A 329 -22.58 -21.86 -44.22
N PHE A 330 -21.52 -22.66 -44.23
CA PHE A 330 -20.55 -22.74 -45.33
C PHE A 330 -20.94 -23.72 -46.44
N GLY A 331 -21.71 -24.78 -46.13
CA GLY A 331 -22.12 -25.77 -47.11
C GLY A 331 -23.15 -25.28 -48.14
N ALA A 332 -23.83 -24.16 -47.85
CA ALA A 332 -24.77 -23.54 -48.78
C ALA A 332 -24.08 -22.89 -50.00
N ASP A 333 -22.80 -22.52 -49.86
CA ASP A 333 -22.01 -21.78 -50.86
C ASP A 333 -20.86 -22.62 -51.45
N ALA A 334 -20.96 -23.96 -51.44
CA ALA A 334 -19.91 -24.93 -51.80
C ALA A 334 -19.45 -24.94 -53.29
N ARG A 335 -19.22 -23.77 -53.89
CA ARG A 335 -18.63 -23.58 -55.23
C ARG A 335 -17.10 -23.34 -55.19
N GLY A 336 -16.45 -23.47 -54.03
CA GLY A 336 -15.02 -23.20 -53.80
C GLY A 336 -14.31 -24.23 -52.90
N GLU A 337 -13.08 -23.92 -52.46
CA GLU A 337 -12.30 -24.75 -51.51
C GLU A 337 -12.98 -24.83 -50.13
N ALA A 338 -12.82 -25.95 -49.43
CA ALA A 338 -13.36 -26.12 -48.08
C ALA A 338 -12.75 -25.10 -47.10
N CYS A 339 -13.57 -24.55 -46.20
CA CYS A 339 -13.11 -23.62 -45.18
C CYS A 339 -12.28 -24.38 -44.13
N ARG A 340 -11.08 -23.88 -43.85
CA ARG A 340 -10.17 -24.54 -42.90
C ARG A 340 -10.60 -24.26 -41.47
N ILE A 341 -10.64 -25.28 -40.62
CA ILE A 341 -11.01 -25.13 -39.21
C ILE A 341 -9.86 -25.57 -38.31
N GLY A 342 -9.75 -24.96 -37.14
CA GLY A 342 -8.80 -25.35 -36.10
C GLY A 342 -9.24 -24.86 -34.73
N SER A 343 -8.53 -25.30 -33.69
CA SER A 343 -8.75 -24.86 -32.31
C SER A 343 -7.43 -24.85 -31.54
N ILE A 344 -7.11 -23.70 -30.96
CA ILE A 344 -5.94 -23.48 -30.10
C ILE A 344 -6.01 -24.29 -28.80
N LYS A 345 -7.20 -24.81 -28.43
CA LYS A 345 -7.34 -25.63 -27.23
C LYS A 345 -6.54 -26.92 -27.29
N ALA A 346 -6.23 -27.41 -28.49
CA ALA A 346 -5.33 -28.55 -28.64
C ALA A 346 -3.90 -28.25 -28.21
N ASN A 347 -3.48 -26.99 -28.27
CA ASN A 347 -2.14 -26.55 -27.91
C ASN A 347 -2.04 -26.17 -26.42
N LEU A 348 -3.09 -25.53 -25.88
CA LEU A 348 -3.02 -24.84 -24.59
C LEU A 348 -4.04 -25.34 -23.54
N GLY A 349 -4.90 -26.31 -23.91
CA GLY A 349 -6.07 -26.66 -23.11
C GLY A 349 -7.18 -25.62 -23.21
N HIS A 350 -8.23 -25.80 -22.40
CA HIS A 350 -9.34 -24.87 -22.35
C HIS A 350 -9.10 -23.79 -21.28
N LEU A 351 -8.68 -22.59 -21.71
CA LEU A 351 -8.45 -21.41 -20.85
C LEU A 351 -9.74 -20.69 -20.40
N ASP A 352 -10.82 -21.43 -20.16
CA ASP A 352 -12.14 -20.92 -19.74
C ASP A 352 -12.52 -19.50 -20.23
N ALA A 353 -12.60 -18.51 -19.33
CA ALA A 353 -13.00 -17.14 -19.62
C ALA A 353 -12.03 -16.42 -20.58
N ALA A 354 -10.75 -16.80 -20.62
CA ALA A 354 -9.73 -16.23 -21.51
C ALA A 354 -9.69 -16.90 -22.91
N ALA A 355 -10.40 -18.02 -23.11
CA ALA A 355 -10.28 -18.83 -24.33
C ALA A 355 -10.65 -18.06 -25.61
N GLY A 356 -11.64 -17.17 -25.54
CA GLY A 356 -12.13 -16.40 -26.68
C GLY A 356 -11.09 -15.42 -27.24
N VAL A 357 -10.49 -14.61 -26.36
CA VAL A 357 -9.46 -13.63 -26.77
C VAL A 357 -8.16 -14.30 -27.22
N VAL A 358 -7.77 -15.44 -26.64
CA VAL A 358 -6.60 -16.20 -27.10
C VAL A 358 -6.84 -16.77 -28.51
N GLY A 359 -8.05 -17.28 -28.78
CA GLY A 359 -8.45 -17.67 -30.14
C GLY A 359 -8.43 -16.49 -31.13
N LEU A 360 -8.85 -15.31 -30.68
CA LEU A 360 -8.76 -14.08 -31.49
C LEU A 360 -7.32 -13.69 -31.82
N ILE A 361 -6.39 -13.79 -30.85
CA ILE A 361 -4.96 -13.52 -31.09
C ILE A 361 -4.42 -14.47 -32.16
N LYS A 362 -4.69 -15.78 -32.06
CA LYS A 362 -4.30 -16.76 -33.10
C LYS A 362 -4.89 -16.37 -34.46
N ALA A 363 -6.18 -16.05 -34.52
CA ALA A 363 -6.82 -15.70 -35.79
C ALA A 363 -6.27 -14.40 -36.39
N ALA A 364 -5.97 -13.39 -35.57
CA ALA A 364 -5.31 -12.17 -36.01
C ALA A 364 -3.91 -12.45 -36.60
N LEU A 365 -3.13 -13.30 -35.93
CA LEU A 365 -1.81 -13.74 -36.41
C LEU A 365 -1.89 -14.56 -37.71
N VAL A 366 -2.87 -15.46 -37.83
CA VAL A 366 -3.12 -16.22 -39.07
C VAL A 366 -3.46 -15.28 -40.22
N ALA A 367 -4.32 -14.29 -39.97
CA ALA A 367 -4.75 -13.32 -40.98
C ALA A 367 -3.59 -12.39 -41.40
N SER A 368 -2.80 -11.88 -40.45
CA SER A 368 -1.70 -10.96 -40.73
C SER A 368 -0.49 -11.65 -41.35
N ARG A 369 -0.14 -12.86 -40.89
CA ARG A 369 1.00 -13.66 -41.38
C ARG A 369 0.64 -14.61 -42.51
N ARG A 370 -0.64 -14.62 -42.94
CA ARG A 370 -1.17 -15.40 -44.07
C ARG A 370 -0.80 -16.89 -44.00
N THR A 371 -0.81 -17.45 -42.80
CA THR A 371 -0.35 -18.82 -42.55
C THR A 371 -1.26 -19.47 -41.52
N ILE A 372 -1.77 -20.66 -41.79
CA ILE A 372 -2.53 -21.46 -40.83
C ILE A 372 -1.56 -22.46 -40.20
N PRO A 373 -1.34 -22.44 -38.87
CA PRO A 373 -0.51 -23.43 -38.18
C PRO A 373 -1.16 -24.83 -38.21
N PRO A 374 -0.37 -25.91 -38.05
CA PRO A 374 -0.90 -27.26 -37.97
C PRO A 374 -1.80 -27.43 -36.74
N GLN A 375 -2.85 -28.25 -36.86
CA GLN A 375 -3.67 -28.63 -35.72
C GLN A 375 -2.93 -29.64 -34.84
N ALA A 376 -2.65 -29.28 -33.59
CA ALA A 376 -2.12 -30.22 -32.60
C ALA A 376 -3.17 -31.28 -32.22
N ASN A 377 -2.71 -32.43 -31.72
CA ASN A 377 -3.55 -33.53 -31.21
C ASN A 377 -4.63 -34.02 -32.20
N PHE A 378 -4.31 -34.05 -33.49
CA PHE A 378 -5.21 -34.50 -34.56
C PHE A 378 -4.52 -35.55 -35.45
N ASP A 379 -5.05 -36.78 -35.40
CA ASP A 379 -4.59 -37.93 -36.18
C ASP A 379 -5.60 -38.30 -37.28
N SER A 380 -6.90 -38.33 -36.95
CA SER A 380 -7.96 -38.75 -37.87
C SER A 380 -9.29 -38.04 -37.58
N PRO A 381 -10.08 -37.65 -38.60
CA PRO A 381 -11.31 -36.90 -38.38
C PRO A 381 -12.39 -37.73 -37.68
N CYS A 382 -13.19 -37.09 -36.83
CA CYS A 382 -14.42 -37.67 -36.31
C CYS A 382 -15.47 -37.85 -37.43
N ASP A 383 -16.49 -38.69 -37.20
CA ASP A 383 -17.51 -39.03 -38.21
C ASP A 383 -18.18 -37.80 -38.85
N ALA A 384 -18.45 -36.77 -38.05
CA ALA A 384 -19.07 -35.53 -38.53
C ALA A 384 -18.15 -34.75 -39.48
N LEU A 385 -16.85 -34.67 -39.17
CA LEU A 385 -15.87 -34.00 -40.01
C LEU A 385 -15.55 -34.83 -41.26
N ALA A 386 -15.45 -36.15 -41.13
CA ALA A 386 -15.17 -37.07 -42.24
C ALA A 386 -16.28 -37.07 -43.30
N ALA A 387 -17.54 -36.79 -42.89
CA ALA A 387 -18.67 -36.64 -43.80
C ALA A 387 -18.76 -35.25 -44.44
N SER A 388 -17.96 -34.28 -43.99
CA SER A 388 -18.06 -32.89 -44.44
C SER A 388 -17.36 -32.67 -45.78
N THR A 389 -17.95 -31.78 -46.59
CA THR A 389 -17.36 -31.27 -47.84
C THR A 389 -17.15 -29.76 -47.81
N ALA A 390 -17.64 -29.08 -46.78
CA ALA A 390 -17.60 -27.63 -46.64
C ALA A 390 -16.46 -27.13 -45.75
N ILE A 391 -15.97 -27.99 -44.84
CA ILE A 391 -14.93 -27.68 -43.87
C ILE A 391 -13.88 -28.79 -43.79
N GLU A 392 -12.63 -28.41 -43.53
CA GLU A 392 -11.50 -29.34 -43.39
C GLU A 392 -10.55 -28.92 -42.25
N VAL A 393 -9.87 -29.88 -41.62
CA VAL A 393 -8.76 -29.63 -40.67
C VAL A 393 -7.44 -29.92 -41.36
N SER A 394 -6.44 -29.05 -41.21
CA SER A 394 -5.10 -29.29 -41.72
C SER A 394 -4.13 -29.74 -40.62
N PRO A 395 -3.54 -30.95 -40.71
CA PRO A 395 -2.48 -31.38 -39.79
C PRO A 395 -1.11 -30.78 -40.14
N LYS A 396 -1.04 -29.92 -41.16
CA LYS A 396 0.19 -29.28 -41.64
C LYS A 396 0.01 -27.77 -41.75
N THR A 397 1.11 -27.05 -41.68
CA THR A 397 1.13 -25.61 -41.96
C THR A 397 0.66 -25.33 -43.38
N VAL A 398 -0.26 -24.38 -43.55
CA VAL A 398 -0.80 -23.96 -44.86
C VAL A 398 -0.51 -22.48 -45.08
N ARG A 399 0.13 -22.13 -46.20
CA ARG A 399 0.31 -20.73 -46.62
C ARG A 399 -0.90 -20.28 -47.44
N LEU A 400 -1.45 -19.12 -47.10
CA LEU A 400 -2.61 -18.54 -47.75
C LEU A 400 -2.20 -17.58 -48.89
N PRO A 401 -3.08 -17.31 -49.87
CA PRO A 401 -2.76 -16.48 -51.04
C PRO A 401 -2.37 -15.03 -50.72
N GLU A 402 -1.48 -14.44 -51.54
CA GLU A 402 -0.93 -13.08 -51.32
C GLU A 402 -1.77 -11.94 -51.89
N ASN A 403 -2.68 -12.20 -52.84
CA ASN A 403 -3.38 -11.15 -53.60
C ASN A 403 -4.80 -10.83 -53.10
N THR A 404 -5.21 -11.39 -51.97
CA THR A 404 -6.53 -11.16 -51.37
C THR A 404 -6.43 -10.92 -49.87
N PRO A 405 -7.29 -10.07 -49.28
CA PRO A 405 -7.39 -9.96 -47.83
C PRO A 405 -7.73 -11.32 -47.24
N ILE A 406 -6.97 -11.75 -46.23
CA ILE A 406 -7.23 -13.02 -45.56
C ILE A 406 -8.26 -12.76 -44.47
N ARG A 407 -9.39 -13.47 -44.52
CA ARG A 407 -10.49 -13.32 -43.56
C ARG A 407 -10.75 -14.62 -42.84
N GLY A 408 -11.02 -14.52 -41.54
CA GLY A 408 -11.32 -15.66 -40.69
C GLY A 408 -12.43 -15.38 -39.70
N GLY A 409 -13.08 -16.44 -39.23
CA GLY A 409 -14.03 -16.40 -38.12
C GLY A 409 -13.40 -16.88 -36.82
N VAL A 410 -13.88 -16.38 -35.68
CA VAL A 410 -13.51 -16.85 -34.34
C VAL A 410 -14.79 -17.14 -33.57
N SER A 411 -14.98 -18.38 -33.13
CA SER A 411 -16.13 -18.81 -32.35
C SER A 411 -15.74 -19.03 -30.89
N SER A 412 -16.53 -18.47 -29.96
CA SER A 412 -16.48 -18.87 -28.55
C SER A 412 -17.89 -19.11 -28.00
N LEU A 413 -18.12 -20.30 -27.46
CA LEU A 413 -19.44 -20.82 -27.14
C LEU A 413 -19.50 -21.13 -25.65
N GLY A 414 -20.33 -20.40 -24.91
CA GLY A 414 -20.44 -20.53 -23.46
C GLY A 414 -21.26 -21.75 -23.07
N PHE A 415 -20.87 -22.44 -21.99
CA PHE A 415 -21.58 -23.63 -21.49
C PHE A 415 -23.04 -23.36 -21.09
N GLY A 416 -23.41 -22.10 -20.80
CA GLY A 416 -24.81 -21.68 -20.58
C GLY A 416 -25.61 -21.40 -21.86
N GLY A 417 -24.95 -21.39 -23.03
CA GLY A 417 -25.54 -21.15 -24.35
C GLY A 417 -25.37 -19.74 -24.90
N THR A 418 -24.60 -18.85 -24.24
CA THR A 418 -24.24 -17.54 -24.82
C THR A 418 -23.11 -17.72 -25.81
N ASN A 419 -23.35 -17.40 -27.07
CA ASN A 419 -22.39 -17.60 -28.16
C ASN A 419 -21.87 -16.25 -28.66
N ALA A 420 -20.57 -16.18 -28.95
CA ALA A 420 -19.93 -15.04 -29.58
C ALA A 420 -19.22 -15.49 -30.86
N HIS A 421 -19.32 -14.68 -31.92
CA HIS A 421 -18.54 -14.86 -33.14
C HIS A 421 -17.96 -13.54 -33.63
N VAL A 422 -16.68 -13.54 -34.01
CA VAL A 422 -15.94 -12.37 -34.51
C VAL A 422 -15.36 -12.70 -35.88
N VAL A 423 -15.50 -11.78 -36.84
CA VAL A 423 -14.90 -11.88 -38.16
C VAL A 423 -13.68 -10.95 -38.23
N VAL A 424 -12.51 -11.53 -38.45
CA VAL A 424 -11.22 -10.83 -38.55
C VAL A 424 -10.70 -10.83 -39.98
N SER A 425 -9.96 -9.80 -40.35
CA SER A 425 -9.29 -9.65 -41.64
C SER A 425 -7.82 -9.28 -41.45
N SER A 426 -6.99 -9.64 -42.43
CA SER A 426 -5.65 -9.09 -42.59
C SER A 426 -5.72 -7.55 -42.61
N PRO A 427 -4.68 -6.87 -42.12
CA PRO A 427 -4.65 -5.42 -42.13
C PRO A 427 -4.70 -4.87 -43.56
N PRO A 428 -5.13 -3.62 -43.76
CA PRO A 428 -5.01 -2.97 -45.06
C PRO A 428 -3.53 -2.89 -45.47
N ASP A 429 -3.25 -2.97 -46.77
CA ASP A 429 -1.89 -2.74 -47.27
C ASP A 429 -1.43 -1.36 -46.79
N THR A 430 -0.35 -1.34 -46.01
CA THR A 430 0.18 -0.12 -45.41
C THR A 430 0.62 0.84 -46.50
N LEU A 431 0.21 2.12 -46.40
CA LEU A 431 0.81 3.16 -47.20
C LEU A 431 2.28 3.28 -46.77
N PRO A 432 3.27 3.17 -47.69
CA PRO A 432 4.65 3.39 -47.33
C PRO A 432 4.80 4.84 -46.86
N PHE A 433 5.07 5.03 -45.57
CA PHE A 433 5.45 6.32 -45.02
C PHE A 433 6.97 6.48 -45.16
N GLU A 434 7.41 7.61 -45.70
CA GLU A 434 8.83 7.95 -45.70
C GLU A 434 9.30 8.13 -44.25
N ARG A 435 10.12 7.19 -43.77
CA ARG A 435 10.80 7.28 -42.49
C ARG A 435 11.89 8.34 -42.60
N THR A 436 11.70 9.48 -41.95
CA THR A 436 12.74 10.50 -41.86
C THR A 436 13.63 10.20 -40.66
N SER A 437 14.89 9.84 -40.91
CA SER A 437 15.94 9.77 -39.90
C SER A 437 16.86 10.98 -40.03
N GLY A 438 17.18 11.67 -38.94
CA GLY A 438 18.18 12.73 -38.98
C GLY A 438 18.41 13.39 -37.63
N GLY A 439 19.64 13.31 -37.11
CA GLY A 439 20.06 13.94 -35.86
C GLY A 439 20.06 13.00 -34.65
N PRO A 440 20.46 13.53 -33.47
CA PRO A 440 20.40 12.79 -32.21
C PRO A 440 18.96 12.58 -31.74
N VAL A 441 18.68 11.42 -31.16
CA VAL A 441 17.38 11.06 -30.58
C VAL A 441 17.54 10.83 -29.09
N LEU A 442 16.64 11.41 -28.30
CA LEU A 442 16.51 11.18 -26.87
C LEU A 442 15.64 9.96 -26.58
N LEU A 443 16.17 9.00 -25.85
CA LEU A 443 15.50 7.77 -25.44
C LEU A 443 15.34 7.79 -23.91
N PRO A 444 14.19 8.24 -23.38
CA PRO A 444 13.92 8.14 -21.95
C PRO A 444 13.59 6.69 -21.57
N VAL A 445 14.08 6.26 -20.41
CA VAL A 445 13.79 4.96 -19.80
C VAL A 445 13.44 5.20 -18.35
N SER A 446 12.25 4.76 -17.92
CA SER A 446 11.80 4.92 -16.55
C SER A 446 11.18 3.66 -15.97
N ALA A 447 11.44 3.41 -14.69
CA ALA A 447 10.90 2.24 -13.98
C ALA A 447 10.57 2.51 -12.50
N MET A 448 9.95 1.54 -11.80
CA MET A 448 9.66 1.67 -10.37
C MET A 448 10.87 1.41 -9.47
N SER A 449 11.85 0.63 -9.94
CA SER A 449 13.02 0.20 -9.16
C SER A 449 14.30 0.24 -9.99
N ASP A 450 15.46 0.27 -9.34
CA ASP A 450 16.75 0.22 -10.04
C ASP A 450 16.94 -1.11 -10.79
N TRP A 451 16.31 -2.19 -10.31
CA TRP A 451 16.36 -3.48 -11.00
C TRP A 451 15.55 -3.43 -12.30
N SER A 452 14.29 -2.99 -12.22
CA SER A 452 13.41 -2.88 -13.39
C SER A 452 13.96 -1.89 -14.42
N LEU A 453 14.59 -0.81 -13.98
CA LEU A 453 15.24 0.16 -14.87
C LEU A 453 16.38 -0.48 -15.68
N ARG A 454 17.30 -1.18 -15.02
CA ARG A 454 18.42 -1.86 -15.70
C ARG A 454 17.94 -2.96 -16.64
N GLU A 455 16.97 -3.74 -16.20
CA GLU A 455 16.37 -4.79 -17.03
C GLU A 455 15.64 -4.20 -18.25
N GLN A 456 15.02 -3.03 -18.12
CA GLN A 456 14.37 -2.34 -19.24
C GLN A 456 15.40 -1.82 -20.24
N CYS A 457 16.50 -1.22 -19.77
CA CYS A 457 17.64 -0.84 -20.60
C CYS A 457 18.19 -2.05 -21.37
N ARG A 458 18.40 -3.18 -20.68
CA ARG A 458 18.89 -4.43 -21.28
C ARG A 458 17.95 -4.95 -22.36
N ARG A 459 16.64 -5.03 -22.08
CA ARG A 459 15.62 -5.48 -23.05
C ARG A 459 15.54 -4.57 -24.27
N LEU A 460 15.63 -3.26 -24.07
CA LEU A 460 15.62 -2.29 -25.17
C LEU A 460 16.89 -2.40 -26.02
N ALA A 461 18.07 -2.53 -25.39
CA ALA A 461 19.33 -2.78 -26.09
C ALA A 461 19.27 -4.07 -26.93
N ASP A 462 18.78 -5.18 -26.35
CA ASP A 462 18.60 -6.45 -27.04
C ASP A 462 17.67 -6.31 -28.26
N HIS A 463 16.56 -5.59 -28.12
CA HIS A 463 15.59 -5.37 -29.18
C HIS A 463 16.19 -4.55 -30.34
N LEU A 464 16.87 -3.44 -30.02
CA LEU A 464 17.52 -2.59 -31.02
C LEU A 464 18.67 -3.34 -31.72
N GLY A 465 19.42 -4.17 -31.00
CA GLY A 465 20.51 -4.98 -31.55
C GLY A 465 20.04 -6.05 -32.52
N ARG A 466 18.90 -6.70 -32.25
CA ARG A 466 18.32 -7.73 -33.15
C ARG A 466 17.67 -7.15 -34.41
N ASN A 467 17.27 -5.89 -34.39
CA ASN A 467 16.50 -5.24 -35.46
C ASN A 467 17.22 -4.02 -36.07
N SER A 468 18.55 -3.96 -35.99
CA SER A 468 19.37 -2.80 -36.34
C SER A 468 19.16 -2.28 -37.78
N ASP A 469 18.86 -3.16 -38.74
CA ASP A 469 18.69 -2.81 -40.16
C ASP A 469 17.29 -2.24 -40.50
N GLY A 470 16.33 -2.27 -39.57
CA GLY A 470 14.92 -1.95 -39.83
C GLY A 470 14.25 -1.00 -38.83
N VAL A 471 14.92 -0.61 -37.74
CA VAL A 471 14.36 0.27 -36.71
C VAL A 471 14.68 1.74 -36.99
N CYS A 472 13.65 2.58 -37.01
CA CYS A 472 13.81 4.03 -37.03
C CYS A 472 13.95 4.54 -35.59
N LEU A 473 15.11 5.10 -35.25
CA LEU A 473 15.39 5.54 -33.89
C LEU A 473 14.45 6.66 -33.43
N ASP A 474 14.03 7.55 -34.33
CA ASP A 474 13.04 8.58 -34.03
C ASP A 474 11.68 8.01 -33.61
N ASP A 475 11.21 6.93 -34.26
CA ASP A 475 9.95 6.26 -33.89
C ASP A 475 10.09 5.58 -32.52
N VAL A 476 11.26 5.03 -32.21
CA VAL A 476 11.58 4.48 -30.87
C VAL A 476 11.52 5.59 -29.83
N GLY A 477 12.19 6.72 -30.07
CA GLY A 477 12.17 7.88 -29.18
C GLY A 477 10.75 8.40 -28.97
N TYR A 478 9.97 8.51 -30.05
CA TYR A 478 8.55 8.89 -29.98
C TYR A 478 7.74 7.97 -29.06
N VAL A 479 7.81 6.64 -29.24
CA VAL A 479 7.05 5.70 -28.41
C VAL A 479 7.50 5.73 -26.94
N LEU A 480 8.80 5.85 -26.67
CA LEU A 480 9.30 5.95 -25.29
C LEU A 480 8.87 7.24 -24.59
N GLN A 481 8.81 8.34 -25.34
CA GLN A 481 8.47 9.66 -24.82
C GLN A 481 6.95 9.82 -24.64
N THR A 482 6.14 9.45 -25.65
CA THR A 482 4.69 9.72 -25.64
C THR A 482 3.83 8.50 -25.32
N GLY A 483 4.36 7.28 -25.46
CA GLY A 483 3.62 6.03 -25.38
C GLY A 483 3.90 5.17 -24.15
N ARG A 484 4.73 5.66 -23.21
CA ARG A 484 5.08 5.01 -21.94
C ARG A 484 4.69 5.89 -20.76
N ARG A 485 4.25 5.26 -19.67
CA ARG A 485 4.03 5.97 -18.40
C ARG A 485 5.38 6.37 -17.83
N GLN A 486 5.48 7.60 -17.33
CA GLN A 486 6.69 8.14 -16.72
C GLN A 486 6.75 7.67 -15.26
N LEU A 487 7.78 6.90 -14.92
CA LEU A 487 7.94 6.27 -13.60
C LEU A 487 9.08 6.92 -12.78
N PRO A 488 9.16 6.72 -11.45
CA PRO A 488 10.04 7.51 -10.58
C PRO A 488 11.55 7.35 -10.85
N ARG A 489 12.02 6.16 -11.25
CA ARG A 489 13.43 5.95 -11.58
C ARG A 489 13.65 6.29 -13.04
N ARG A 490 14.32 7.41 -13.32
CA ARG A 490 14.46 7.97 -14.68
C ARG A 490 15.92 8.00 -15.13
N ARG A 491 16.19 7.50 -16.34
CA ARG A 491 17.49 7.55 -17.04
C ARG A 491 17.25 7.77 -18.52
N TYR A 492 18.26 8.26 -19.23
CA TYR A 492 18.11 8.54 -20.65
C TYR A 492 19.37 8.20 -21.44
N VAL A 493 19.19 7.99 -22.74
CA VAL A 493 20.25 7.86 -23.73
C VAL A 493 20.01 8.86 -24.84
N ILE A 494 21.08 9.50 -25.31
CA ILE A 494 21.05 10.28 -26.55
C ILE A 494 21.91 9.57 -27.58
N ALA A 495 21.32 9.20 -28.70
CA ALA A 495 21.99 8.42 -29.72
C ALA A 495 21.62 8.89 -31.13
N ASN A 496 22.59 8.83 -32.03
CA ASN A 496 22.42 9.19 -33.44
C ASN A 496 22.19 7.97 -34.35
N THR A 497 22.46 6.76 -33.83
CA THR A 497 22.30 5.51 -34.56
C THR A 497 21.77 4.42 -33.63
N PRO A 498 21.06 3.40 -34.15
CA PRO A 498 20.65 2.25 -33.35
C PRO A 498 21.82 1.58 -32.64
N GLN A 499 22.99 1.47 -33.29
CA GLN A 499 24.17 0.85 -32.68
C GLN A 499 24.73 1.65 -31.50
N ALA A 500 24.77 2.98 -31.61
CA ALA A 500 25.16 3.85 -30.51
C ALA A 500 24.16 3.77 -29.35
N ALA A 501 22.86 3.67 -29.64
CA ALA A 501 21.83 3.46 -28.63
C ALA A 501 22.01 2.12 -27.91
N VAL A 502 22.29 1.03 -28.64
CA VAL A 502 22.55 -0.30 -28.06
C VAL A 502 23.71 -0.26 -27.07
N THR A 503 24.84 0.34 -27.45
CA THR A 503 26.00 0.45 -26.56
C THR A 503 25.67 1.26 -25.30
N ALA A 504 25.08 2.45 -25.46
CA ALA A 504 24.76 3.31 -24.31
C ALA A 504 23.71 2.69 -23.37
N LEU A 505 22.70 1.98 -23.90
CA LEU A 505 21.71 1.27 -23.09
C LEU A 505 22.32 0.05 -22.37
N ALA A 506 23.25 -0.66 -23.01
CA ALA A 506 23.96 -1.76 -22.37
C ALA A 506 24.86 -1.26 -21.23
N ASP A 507 25.55 -0.13 -21.43
CA ASP A 507 26.37 0.49 -20.38
C ASP A 507 25.50 0.90 -19.17
N LEU A 508 24.35 1.53 -19.41
CA LEU A 508 23.38 1.87 -18.35
C LEU A 508 22.81 0.65 -17.63
N ALA A 509 22.72 -0.51 -18.29
CA ALA A 509 22.23 -1.74 -17.67
C ALA A 509 23.24 -2.35 -16.69
N GLU A 510 24.55 -2.13 -16.92
CA GLU A 510 25.65 -2.70 -16.12
C GLU A 510 26.13 -1.77 -14.98
N GLU A 511 25.72 -0.50 -14.94
CA GLU A 511 26.11 0.43 -13.88
C GLU A 511 25.67 -0.04 -12.48
N PRO A 512 26.60 -0.19 -11.50
CA PRO A 512 26.26 -0.55 -10.12
C PRO A 512 25.58 0.62 -9.38
N ARG A 513 24.80 0.29 -8.33
CA ARG A 513 24.13 1.27 -7.45
C ARG A 513 25.10 2.40 -7.04
N GLY A 514 24.73 3.64 -7.35
CA GLY A 514 25.42 4.85 -6.90
C GLY A 514 26.40 5.48 -7.90
N ALA A 515 26.54 4.99 -9.13
CA ALA A 515 27.51 5.55 -10.09
C ALA A 515 27.10 6.90 -10.72
N ASN A 516 25.82 7.30 -10.59
CA ASN A 516 25.32 8.60 -11.06
C ASN A 516 24.12 9.03 -10.20
N ASP A 517 24.37 9.37 -8.93
CA ASP A 517 23.71 10.55 -8.37
C ASP A 517 24.31 11.74 -9.12
N VAL A 518 23.84 11.98 -10.35
CA VAL A 518 24.06 13.29 -10.97
C VAL A 518 23.31 14.23 -10.03
N PRO A 519 23.99 15.15 -9.32
CA PRO A 519 23.28 16.17 -8.55
C PRO A 519 22.27 16.81 -9.50
N PRO A 520 21.03 17.13 -9.08
CA PRO A 520 20.07 17.81 -9.93
C PRO A 520 20.81 18.98 -10.56
N ALA A 521 20.99 18.93 -11.88
CA ALA A 521 21.97 19.75 -12.56
C ALA A 521 21.51 21.21 -12.49
N GLN A 522 21.96 21.92 -11.45
CA GLN A 522 22.06 23.38 -11.45
C GLN A 522 22.90 23.88 -12.65
N LEU A 523 23.57 23.00 -13.39
CA LEU A 523 24.49 23.32 -14.48
C LEU A 523 23.88 23.40 -15.88
N ALA A 524 22.65 22.90 -16.14
CA ALA A 524 22.15 22.76 -17.53
C ALA A 524 20.90 23.59 -17.87
N PHE A 525 20.22 24.14 -16.88
CA PHE A 525 18.96 24.88 -17.08
C PHE A 525 19.18 26.37 -17.40
N GLU A 526 20.42 26.83 -17.28
CA GLU A 526 20.81 28.20 -17.56
C GLU A 526 21.22 28.34 -19.03
N TRP A 527 20.48 29.14 -19.81
CA TRP A 527 20.96 29.59 -21.11
C TRP A 527 22.17 30.50 -20.92
N HIS A 528 23.24 30.30 -21.69
CA HIS A 528 24.46 31.09 -21.58
C HIS A 528 24.99 31.50 -22.96
N PRO A 529 25.45 32.76 -23.18
CA PRO A 529 25.97 33.20 -24.48
C PRO A 529 27.14 32.35 -25.01
N ALA A 530 28.05 31.87 -24.15
CA ALA A 530 29.12 30.96 -24.57
C ALA A 530 28.62 29.57 -25.03
N MET A 531 27.34 29.25 -24.85
CA MET A 531 26.74 28.08 -25.48
C MET A 531 26.80 28.15 -27.00
N THR A 532 26.86 29.35 -27.59
CA THR A 532 26.88 29.58 -29.05
C THR A 532 28.29 29.59 -29.67
N ASP A 533 29.35 29.49 -28.88
CA ASP A 533 30.71 29.42 -29.41
C ASP A 533 30.92 28.09 -30.16
N GLY A 534 31.14 28.16 -31.47
CA GLY A 534 31.32 27.00 -32.35
C GLY A 534 30.03 26.30 -32.80
N TRP A 535 28.87 26.95 -32.64
CA TRP A 535 27.57 26.41 -33.05
C TRP A 535 27.23 26.62 -34.52
N ASP A 536 26.66 25.59 -35.15
CA ASP A 536 25.75 25.74 -36.29
C ASP A 536 24.31 25.74 -35.75
N VAL A 537 23.77 26.95 -35.56
CA VAL A 537 22.42 27.14 -35.00
C VAL A 537 21.34 26.53 -35.91
N GLN A 538 21.57 26.49 -37.22
CA GLN A 538 20.65 25.84 -38.15
C GLN A 538 20.66 24.32 -37.98
N GLU A 539 21.79 23.71 -37.64
CA GLU A 539 21.88 22.27 -37.35
C GLU A 539 21.15 21.88 -36.05
N ALA A 540 21.28 22.69 -34.99
CA ALA A 540 20.57 22.47 -33.72
C ALA A 540 19.05 22.66 -33.87
N VAL A 541 18.63 23.69 -34.61
CA VAL A 541 17.22 23.95 -34.96
C VAL A 541 16.66 22.89 -35.91
N ALA A 542 17.49 22.34 -36.81
CA ALA A 542 17.09 21.24 -37.70
C ALA A 542 16.94 19.90 -36.97
N ALA A 543 17.72 19.66 -35.90
CA ALA A 543 17.62 18.47 -35.05
C ALA A 543 16.39 18.48 -34.13
N LEU A 544 15.79 19.66 -33.91
CA LEU A 544 14.66 19.85 -33.01
C LEU A 544 13.51 20.48 -33.78
N ASP A 545 12.70 19.60 -34.34
CA ASP A 545 11.58 19.91 -35.21
C ASP A 545 10.59 20.96 -34.67
N GLY A 546 10.55 21.18 -33.35
CA GLY A 546 9.76 22.22 -32.68
C GLY A 546 10.38 23.63 -32.67
N LEU A 547 11.69 23.79 -32.84
CA LEU A 547 12.42 25.06 -32.63
C LEU A 547 12.51 25.98 -33.85
N ARG A 548 12.16 25.49 -35.04
CA ARG A 548 12.41 26.20 -36.32
C ARG A 548 11.56 27.45 -36.52
N ALA A 549 10.24 27.35 -36.30
CA ALA A 549 9.34 28.49 -36.53
C ALA A 549 9.56 29.67 -35.56
N PRO A 550 9.73 29.45 -34.23
CA PRO A 550 10.04 30.53 -33.29
C PRO A 550 11.39 31.21 -33.57
N TYR A 551 12.39 30.42 -33.97
CA TYR A 551 13.72 30.93 -34.33
C TYR A 551 13.67 31.83 -35.57
N ASP A 552 13.03 31.38 -36.65
CA ASP A 552 12.89 32.17 -37.89
C ASP A 552 12.15 33.50 -37.63
N MET A 553 11.15 33.50 -36.74
CA MET A 553 10.41 34.70 -36.33
C MET A 553 11.27 35.66 -35.48
N ALA A 554 12.00 35.14 -34.48
CA ALA A 554 12.86 35.95 -33.60
C ALA A 554 14.03 36.60 -34.36
N CYS A 555 14.64 35.90 -35.31
CA CYS A 555 15.70 36.44 -36.17
C CYS A 555 15.19 37.52 -37.12
N THR A 556 13.92 37.45 -37.55
CA THR A 556 13.33 38.38 -38.52
C THR A 556 12.78 39.66 -37.89
N GLU A 557 12.17 39.58 -36.70
CA GLU A 557 11.43 40.72 -36.10
C GLU A 557 12.26 41.65 -35.20
N ALA A 558 13.33 41.16 -34.56
CA ALA A 558 13.94 41.90 -33.43
C ALA A 558 15.37 42.40 -33.62
N GLY A 559 16.08 42.01 -34.68
CA GLY A 559 17.48 42.43 -34.90
C GLY A 559 18.43 42.09 -33.75
N LEU A 560 18.09 41.06 -32.96
CA LEU A 560 18.87 40.60 -31.81
C LEU A 560 20.19 39.94 -32.27
N PRO A 561 21.25 40.01 -31.45
CA PRO A 561 22.42 39.16 -31.59
C PRO A 561 22.04 37.66 -31.65
N GLU A 562 22.80 36.88 -32.43
CA GLU A 562 22.49 35.49 -32.77
C GLU A 562 22.41 34.55 -31.55
N ASP A 563 23.20 34.84 -30.51
CA ASP A 563 23.18 34.18 -29.21
C ASP A 563 21.85 34.41 -28.45
N TRP A 564 21.37 35.64 -28.40
CA TRP A 564 20.11 36.00 -27.73
C TRP A 564 18.86 35.48 -28.46
N ALA A 565 18.90 35.45 -29.79
CA ALA A 565 17.82 34.84 -30.59
C ALA A 565 17.67 33.34 -30.25
N PHE A 566 18.79 32.64 -30.04
CA PHE A 566 18.77 31.27 -29.57
C PHE A 566 18.21 31.16 -28.14
N GLY A 567 18.67 32.00 -27.20
CA GLY A 567 18.17 31.98 -25.82
C GLY A 567 16.66 32.18 -25.72
N TYR A 568 16.12 33.08 -26.55
CA TYR A 568 14.69 33.28 -26.67
C TYR A 568 13.97 32.03 -27.21
N ALA A 569 14.48 31.44 -28.30
CA ALA A 569 13.91 30.21 -28.87
C ALA A 569 13.98 29.04 -27.86
N TRP A 570 15.04 28.98 -27.07
CA TRP A 570 15.26 28.00 -26.01
C TRP A 570 14.23 28.13 -24.88
N ALA A 571 14.07 29.34 -24.32
CA ALA A 571 13.07 29.60 -23.29
C ALA A 571 11.63 29.33 -23.79
N HIS A 572 11.35 29.66 -25.06
CA HIS A 572 10.07 29.37 -25.69
C HIS A 572 9.82 27.86 -25.84
N LEU A 573 10.86 27.06 -26.10
CA LEU A 573 10.73 25.61 -26.14
C LEU A 573 10.45 25.03 -24.75
N LEU A 574 11.26 25.39 -23.74
CA LEU A 574 11.05 24.91 -22.38
C LEU A 574 9.64 25.23 -21.88
N HIS A 575 9.18 26.47 -22.08
CA HIS A 575 7.82 26.88 -21.74
C HIS A 575 6.74 26.03 -22.43
N ARG A 576 6.89 25.74 -23.74
CA ARG A 576 5.96 24.85 -24.46
C ARG A 576 6.00 23.41 -23.95
N LEU A 577 7.16 22.92 -23.52
CA LEU A 577 7.30 21.59 -22.95
C LEU A 577 6.70 21.47 -21.54
N GLY A 578 6.11 22.55 -20.98
CA GLY A 578 5.61 22.58 -19.61
C GLY A 578 6.72 22.69 -18.56
N ILE A 579 7.96 22.89 -18.98
CA ILE A 579 9.12 23.02 -18.12
C ILE A 579 9.25 24.50 -17.73
N ASP A 580 9.04 24.84 -16.45
CA ASP A 580 9.13 26.22 -15.96
C ASP A 580 10.60 26.69 -15.89
N PRO A 581 11.04 27.62 -16.77
CA PRO A 581 12.41 28.11 -16.76
C PRO A 581 12.71 29.12 -15.62
N THR A 582 11.71 29.50 -14.80
CA THR A 582 11.87 30.50 -13.73
C THR A 582 12.75 30.06 -12.55
N ALA A 583 12.98 28.75 -12.39
CA ALA A 583 13.93 28.22 -11.43
C ALA A 583 15.41 28.50 -11.81
N GLY A 584 15.65 29.07 -13.00
CA GLY A 584 16.97 29.39 -13.54
C GLY A 584 17.46 30.82 -13.27
N SER A 585 18.53 31.16 -13.98
CA SER A 585 19.28 32.40 -13.84
C SER A 585 18.46 33.69 -14.15
N ALA A 586 19.04 34.87 -13.90
CA ALA A 586 18.38 36.15 -14.20
C ALA A 586 18.07 36.29 -15.71
N GLU A 587 18.88 35.68 -16.55
CA GLU A 587 18.75 35.62 -18.02
C GLU A 587 17.54 34.78 -18.43
N ALA A 588 17.35 33.60 -17.81
CA ALA A 588 16.22 32.73 -18.08
C ALA A 588 14.87 33.43 -17.77
N ARG A 589 14.83 34.21 -16.68
CA ARG A 589 13.64 35.00 -16.30
C ARG A 589 13.34 36.15 -17.25
N LEU A 590 14.37 36.82 -17.78
CA LEU A 590 14.21 37.87 -18.80
C LEU A 590 13.71 37.29 -20.13
N LEU A 591 14.29 36.16 -20.57
CA LEU A 591 13.88 35.47 -21.78
C LEU A 591 12.44 34.94 -21.68
N LEU A 592 12.06 34.36 -20.53
CA LEU A 592 10.67 33.94 -20.30
C LEU A 592 9.71 35.12 -20.26
N SER A 593 10.11 36.25 -19.67
CA SER A 593 9.28 37.47 -19.68
C SER A 593 9.01 37.94 -21.11
N ALA A 594 9.97 37.80 -22.01
CA ALA A 594 9.75 38.07 -23.43
C ALA A 594 8.84 37.02 -24.09
N VAL A 595 9.04 35.72 -23.82
CA VAL A 595 8.22 34.63 -24.36
C VAL A 595 6.76 34.73 -23.93
N THR A 596 6.51 35.17 -22.70
CA THR A 596 5.17 35.34 -22.12
C THR A 596 4.54 36.70 -22.45
N GLY A 597 5.26 37.59 -23.17
CA GLY A 597 4.79 38.92 -23.56
C GLY A 597 4.81 39.97 -22.44
N SER A 598 5.44 39.67 -21.30
CA SER A 598 5.64 40.60 -20.18
C SER A 598 6.78 41.61 -20.42
N LEU A 599 7.64 41.34 -21.41
CA LEU A 599 8.71 42.21 -21.88
C LEU A 599 8.67 42.27 -23.42
N GLU A 600 8.67 43.47 -24.01
CA GLU A 600 8.75 43.63 -25.46
C GLU A 600 10.11 43.13 -25.99
N LEU A 601 10.12 42.38 -27.10
CA LEU A 601 11.35 41.77 -27.65
C LEU A 601 12.45 42.81 -27.94
N ALA A 602 12.06 44.03 -28.34
CA ALA A 602 12.97 45.12 -28.66
C ALA A 602 13.76 45.63 -27.43
N ASP A 603 13.23 45.45 -26.21
CA ASP A 603 13.83 45.92 -24.97
C ASP A 603 14.70 44.87 -24.26
N LEU A 604 14.65 43.61 -24.73
CA LEU A 604 15.33 42.46 -24.14
C LEU A 604 16.85 42.66 -23.99
N ALA A 605 17.50 43.18 -25.04
CA ALA A 605 18.95 43.42 -25.04
C ALA A 605 19.37 44.54 -24.06
N ASP A 606 18.51 45.54 -23.84
CA ASP A 606 18.76 46.63 -22.89
C ASP A 606 18.47 46.24 -21.44
N ALA A 607 17.48 45.38 -21.22
CA ALA A 607 17.20 44.80 -19.91
C ALA A 607 18.34 43.89 -19.44
N ALA A 608 18.89 43.07 -20.34
CA ALA A 608 20.05 42.21 -20.07
C ALA A 608 21.31 43.01 -19.71
N ARG A 609 21.60 44.10 -20.44
CA ARG A 609 22.76 44.98 -20.14
C ARG A 609 22.69 45.61 -18.76
N ARG A 610 21.50 45.90 -18.25
CA ARG A 610 21.29 46.49 -16.91
C ARG A 610 21.42 45.47 -15.77
N ALA A 611 21.33 44.18 -16.07
CA ALA A 611 21.38 43.10 -15.08
C ALA A 611 22.80 42.62 -14.74
N GLU A 612 23.86 43.21 -15.33
CA GLU A 612 25.29 42.87 -15.07
C GLU A 612 25.62 41.37 -15.18
N VAL A 613 25.08 40.72 -16.20
CA VAL A 613 25.30 39.29 -16.50
C VAL A 613 26.77 39.04 -16.87
N THR A 614 27.50 38.23 -16.09
CA THR A 614 28.89 37.83 -16.36
C THR A 614 28.98 36.41 -16.92
N ALA A 615 29.77 36.24 -17.99
CA ALA A 615 29.94 34.95 -18.64
C ALA A 615 30.80 33.97 -17.80
N ALA A 616 30.35 32.72 -17.66
CA ALA A 616 31.14 31.61 -17.14
C ALA A 616 32.20 31.14 -18.17
N SER A 617 33.28 30.53 -17.66
CA SER A 617 34.45 30.11 -18.46
C SER A 617 34.11 28.97 -19.46
N PRO A 618 34.64 29.00 -20.69
CA PRO A 618 34.51 27.93 -21.71
C PRO A 618 34.99 26.53 -21.27
N ASP A 619 35.81 26.45 -20.23
CA ASP A 619 36.42 25.20 -19.73
C ASP A 619 35.43 24.21 -19.06
N SER A 620 34.13 24.55 -19.00
CA SER A 620 33.07 23.75 -18.37
C SER A 620 32.25 22.88 -19.34
N LEU A 621 32.61 22.86 -20.64
CA LEU A 621 31.79 22.25 -21.70
C LEU A 621 32.12 20.76 -21.93
N ASP A 622 31.11 19.89 -21.87
CA ASP A 622 31.22 18.41 -21.88
C ASP A 622 31.61 17.74 -23.23
N GLY A 623 31.98 18.53 -24.23
CA GLY A 623 32.40 18.04 -25.56
C GLY A 623 31.27 17.52 -26.47
N ARG A 624 29.98 17.55 -26.06
CA ARG A 624 28.84 17.11 -26.89
C ARG A 624 28.49 18.12 -27.99
N ARG A 625 27.84 17.63 -29.07
CA ARG A 625 27.35 18.48 -30.18
C ARG A 625 26.16 19.35 -29.73
N PRO A 626 25.89 20.48 -30.42
CA PRO A 626 24.83 21.44 -30.05
C PRO A 626 23.45 20.81 -29.84
N ALA A 627 23.00 19.97 -30.78
CA ALA A 627 21.71 19.28 -30.70
C ALA A 627 21.64 18.26 -29.55
N GLU A 628 22.75 17.57 -29.25
CA GLU A 628 22.85 16.60 -28.15
C GLU A 628 22.78 17.31 -26.79
N ARG A 629 23.34 18.50 -26.68
CA ARG A 629 23.28 19.32 -25.46
C ARG A 629 21.85 19.77 -25.13
N VAL A 630 21.10 20.21 -26.14
CA VAL A 630 19.70 20.58 -25.95
C VAL A 630 18.88 19.38 -25.48
N LEU A 631 18.97 18.25 -26.18
CA LEU A 631 18.27 17.04 -25.76
C LEU A 631 18.69 16.58 -24.36
N ALA A 632 19.97 16.71 -24.01
CA ALA A 632 20.48 16.38 -22.68
C ALA A 632 19.83 17.26 -21.61
N SER A 633 19.73 18.57 -21.82
CA SER A 633 19.11 19.46 -20.84
C SER A 633 17.62 19.19 -20.60
N ILE A 634 16.86 18.82 -21.65
CA ILE A 634 15.46 18.37 -21.51
C ILE A 634 15.41 17.06 -20.72
N ALA A 635 16.33 16.14 -21.04
CA ALA A 635 16.40 14.85 -20.40
C ALA A 635 16.84 14.92 -18.93
N ASP A 636 17.75 15.85 -18.59
CA ASP A 636 18.20 16.13 -17.23
C ASP A 636 17.05 16.71 -16.39
N ALA A 637 16.26 17.63 -16.95
CA ALA A 637 15.06 18.15 -16.29
C ALA A 637 14.05 17.01 -16.01
N TRP A 638 13.78 16.18 -17.01
CA TRP A 638 12.90 15.02 -16.83
C TRP A 638 13.46 14.03 -15.81
N ALA A 639 14.76 13.73 -15.85
CA ALA A 639 15.42 12.82 -14.91
C ALA A 639 15.44 13.36 -13.48
N ALA A 640 15.42 14.69 -13.31
CA ALA A 640 15.30 15.37 -12.03
C ALA A 640 13.86 15.40 -11.48
N GLY A 641 12.87 14.88 -12.22
CA GLY A 641 11.50 14.74 -11.77
C GLY A 641 10.50 15.67 -12.46
N HIS A 642 10.95 16.64 -13.26
CA HIS A 642 10.03 17.53 -13.98
C HIS A 642 9.18 16.78 -15.02
N ASP A 643 7.92 17.18 -15.16
CA ASP A 643 7.07 16.70 -16.24
C ASP A 643 7.39 17.40 -17.55
N VAL A 644 7.37 16.64 -18.64
CA VAL A 644 7.71 17.11 -19.99
C VAL A 644 6.59 16.73 -20.95
N ASP A 645 5.98 17.72 -21.61
CA ASP A 645 5.07 17.48 -22.73
C ASP A 645 5.87 17.08 -23.97
N TRP A 646 6.20 15.79 -24.03
CA TRP A 646 6.97 15.19 -25.10
C TRP A 646 6.38 15.39 -26.50
N ARG A 647 5.06 15.60 -26.64
CA ARG A 647 4.42 15.74 -27.96
C ARG A 647 4.89 17.01 -28.67
N GLN A 648 5.20 18.06 -27.93
CA GLN A 648 5.67 19.33 -28.47
C GLN A 648 7.05 19.22 -29.15
N LEU A 649 7.81 18.15 -28.88
CA LEU A 649 9.07 17.85 -29.58
C LEU A 649 8.85 17.24 -30.97
N HIS A 650 7.66 16.69 -31.24
CA HIS A 650 7.36 15.98 -32.49
C HIS A 650 6.36 16.78 -33.33
N THR A 651 6.86 17.64 -34.22
CA THR A 651 6.00 18.36 -35.20
C THR A 651 5.85 17.59 -36.51
N ARG A 652 6.75 16.65 -36.79
CA ARG A 652 6.63 15.70 -37.89
C ARG A 652 5.89 14.45 -37.43
N PRO A 653 5.10 13.84 -38.31
CA PRO A 653 4.28 12.74 -37.90
C PRO A 653 5.08 11.43 -37.83
N ARG A 654 5.04 10.76 -36.67
CA ARG A 654 5.80 9.54 -36.32
C ARG A 654 4.98 8.27 -36.41
N GLN A 655 5.62 7.11 -36.52
CA GLN A 655 4.94 5.81 -36.49
C GLN A 655 5.06 5.21 -35.08
N LYS A 656 3.97 4.63 -34.55
CA LYS A 656 4.07 3.84 -33.32
C LYS A 656 4.62 2.46 -33.67
N THR A 657 5.77 2.12 -33.10
CA THR A 657 6.41 0.80 -33.23
C THR A 657 6.28 0.01 -31.93
N VAL A 658 6.20 -1.32 -32.02
CA VAL A 658 6.21 -2.19 -30.85
C VAL A 658 7.61 -2.22 -30.26
N LEU A 659 7.73 -1.82 -28.98
CA LEU A 659 8.95 -1.92 -28.19
C LEU A 659 8.76 -2.96 -27.07
N PRO A 660 9.86 -3.48 -26.47
CA PRO A 660 9.78 -4.28 -25.26
C PRO A 660 8.95 -3.60 -24.17
N THR A 661 8.22 -4.41 -23.42
CA THR A 661 7.37 -3.95 -22.31
C THR A 661 8.12 -3.90 -20.99
N TYR A 662 7.53 -3.22 -20.03
CA TYR A 662 8.02 -3.05 -18.67
C TYR A 662 8.41 -4.39 -18.02
N PRO A 663 9.62 -4.48 -17.43
CA PRO A 663 10.02 -5.65 -16.65
C PRO A 663 9.46 -5.57 -15.23
N PHE A 664 8.37 -6.30 -14.99
CA PHE A 664 7.74 -6.40 -13.67
C PHE A 664 8.71 -6.88 -12.59
N ASP A 665 8.80 -6.14 -11.48
CA ASP A 665 9.56 -6.50 -10.26
C ASP A 665 8.72 -7.50 -9.44
N ARG A 666 8.61 -8.72 -9.98
CA ARG A 666 7.69 -9.74 -9.49
C ARG A 666 8.13 -10.29 -8.14
N LEU A 667 7.42 -9.89 -7.10
CA LEU A 667 7.57 -10.44 -5.76
C LEU A 667 6.47 -11.47 -5.50
N ARG A 668 6.77 -12.45 -4.65
CA ARG A 668 5.81 -13.48 -4.28
C ARG A 668 4.77 -12.94 -3.31
N HIS A 669 3.50 -13.00 -3.72
CA HIS A 669 2.32 -12.62 -2.93
C HIS A 669 1.36 -13.81 -2.82
N TRP A 670 1.37 -14.47 -1.65
CA TRP A 670 0.47 -15.58 -1.34
C TRP A 670 0.12 -15.57 0.16
N PRO A 671 -1.09 -15.95 0.56
CA PRO A 671 -1.49 -16.01 1.96
C PRO A 671 -0.70 -17.16 2.58
N LEU A 672 0.08 -16.87 3.62
CA LEU A 672 0.96 -17.87 4.22
C LEU A 672 0.13 -18.96 4.92
N THR A 673 0.09 -20.14 4.31
CA THR A 673 -0.24 -21.42 4.98
C THR A 673 0.82 -21.71 6.04
N GLY A 674 0.43 -22.33 7.15
CA GLY A 674 1.31 -22.76 8.26
C GLY A 674 2.39 -23.80 7.93
N SER A 675 3.29 -23.53 6.98
CA SER A 675 4.62 -24.13 6.92
C SER A 675 5.66 -23.07 7.28
N ARG A 676 5.98 -22.97 8.57
CA ARG A 676 7.30 -22.48 8.99
C ARG A 676 8.35 -23.51 8.56
N THR A 677 8.67 -23.54 7.26
CA THR A 677 10.00 -23.97 6.87
C THR A 677 10.94 -22.85 7.22
N SER A 678 11.79 -23.15 8.18
CA SER A 678 13.00 -22.46 8.58
C SER A 678 13.70 -21.72 7.42
N GLU A 679 13.29 -20.50 7.14
CA GLU A 679 14.18 -19.45 6.71
C GLU A 679 13.99 -18.27 7.66
N ALA A 680 15.00 -18.10 8.49
CA ALA A 680 15.17 -16.94 9.34
C ALA A 680 15.34 -15.71 8.43
N ALA A 681 14.21 -15.11 8.03
CA ALA A 681 14.18 -13.68 7.82
C ALA A 681 14.47 -13.07 9.20
N THR A 682 15.68 -12.55 9.34
CA THR A 682 16.15 -11.76 10.46
C THR A 682 15.27 -10.53 10.60
N SER A 683 14.14 -10.70 11.31
CA SER A 683 13.32 -9.58 11.82
C SER A 683 14.16 -8.85 12.87
N THR A 684 14.60 -7.65 12.52
CA THR A 684 15.45 -6.76 13.33
C THR A 684 14.74 -6.05 14.49
N ALA A 685 13.43 -6.25 14.67
CA ALA A 685 12.68 -5.66 15.79
C ALA A 685 12.55 -6.63 16.98
N THR A 686 13.65 -6.92 17.70
CA THR A 686 13.58 -7.55 19.03
C THR A 686 13.47 -6.45 20.08
N GLY A 687 12.35 -6.38 20.80
CA GLY A 687 12.18 -5.40 21.87
C GLY A 687 13.27 -5.53 22.95
N ARG A 688 13.81 -4.40 23.43
CA ARG A 688 14.87 -4.35 24.45
C ARG A 688 14.26 -4.14 25.83
N PRO A 689 14.36 -5.11 26.75
CA PRO A 689 13.81 -4.97 28.10
C PRO A 689 14.66 -4.00 28.92
N HIS A 690 14.01 -3.08 29.62
CA HIS A 690 14.63 -2.13 30.54
C HIS A 690 14.00 -2.26 31.93
N THR A 691 14.75 -1.88 32.96
CA THR A 691 14.26 -1.73 34.34
C THR A 691 14.46 -0.30 34.82
N ILE A 692 13.70 0.11 35.82
CA ILE A 692 13.83 1.43 36.45
C ILE A 692 14.88 1.31 37.56
N GLN A 693 15.98 2.05 37.43
CA GLN A 693 16.97 2.25 38.48
C GLN A 693 16.90 3.67 39.01
N TRP A 694 17.04 3.83 40.32
CA TRP A 694 17.06 5.15 40.95
C TRP A 694 18.50 5.56 41.23
N THR A 695 18.96 6.62 40.58
CA THR A 695 20.34 7.09 40.68
C THR A 695 20.43 8.36 41.51
N VAL A 696 21.56 8.52 42.20
CA VAL A 696 21.85 9.73 42.98
C VAL A 696 22.09 10.88 42.01
N ALA A 697 21.21 11.87 42.04
CA ALA A 697 21.32 13.05 41.19
C ALA A 697 21.93 14.21 41.97
N PRO A 698 23.11 14.74 41.57
CA PRO A 698 23.67 15.93 42.20
C PRO A 698 22.74 17.14 42.01
N LYS A 699 22.71 18.04 43.01
CA LYS A 699 22.07 19.35 42.89
C LYS A 699 22.72 20.07 41.70
N THR A 700 22.00 20.19 40.60
CA THR A 700 22.48 20.81 39.37
C THR A 700 21.83 22.19 39.26
N GLN A 701 22.69 23.22 39.29
CA GLN A 701 22.42 24.66 39.34
C GLN A 701 21.79 25.18 40.65
N GLU A 702 22.38 26.26 41.18
CA GLU A 702 21.73 27.06 42.22
C GLU A 702 20.46 27.69 41.61
N PRO A 703 19.30 27.53 42.25
CA PRO A 703 18.05 28.09 41.75
C PRO A 703 18.11 29.63 41.73
N PRO A 704 17.30 30.30 40.90
CA PRO A 704 17.16 31.74 40.96
C PRO A 704 16.72 32.17 42.37
N ALA A 705 17.25 33.30 42.86
CA ALA A 705 16.97 33.80 44.21
C ALA A 705 15.46 34.10 44.45
N THR A 706 14.70 34.33 43.38
CA THR A 706 13.26 34.59 43.34
C THR A 706 12.64 34.03 42.06
N LEU A 707 11.41 33.52 42.17
CA LEU A 707 10.50 33.14 41.08
C LEU A 707 9.42 34.22 40.91
N GLY A 708 9.00 34.50 39.67
CA GLY A 708 7.85 35.36 39.37
C GLY A 708 6.51 34.74 39.80
N GLY A 709 5.44 35.54 39.84
CA GLY A 709 4.08 35.10 40.19
C GLY A 709 3.77 34.88 41.68
N SER A 710 2.52 34.47 41.98
CA SER A 710 2.05 34.09 43.32
C SER A 710 2.16 32.58 43.54
N CYS A 711 2.27 32.16 44.81
CA CYS A 711 2.31 30.74 45.19
C CYS A 711 1.17 30.39 46.15
N ALA A 712 0.50 29.26 45.91
CA ALA A 712 -0.48 28.68 46.84
C ALA A 712 0.02 27.33 47.36
N VAL A 713 0.05 27.19 48.69
CA VAL A 713 0.33 25.91 49.35
C VAL A 713 -0.99 25.27 49.77
N VAL A 714 -1.33 24.14 49.16
CA VAL A 714 -2.59 23.42 49.34
C VAL A 714 -2.35 22.19 50.22
N GLY A 715 -3.15 22.03 51.26
CA GLY A 715 -3.09 20.88 52.16
C GLY A 715 -3.64 21.20 53.55
N PRO A 716 -3.89 20.18 54.38
CA PRO A 716 -4.50 20.39 55.70
C PRO A 716 -3.66 21.31 56.59
N ALA A 717 -4.33 22.14 57.38
CA ALA A 717 -3.69 22.99 58.38
C ALA A 717 -2.83 22.17 59.35
N GLY A 718 -1.57 22.59 59.53
CA GLY A 718 -0.65 21.91 60.42
C GLY A 718 0.82 22.25 60.17
N ALA A 719 1.70 21.67 60.99
CA ALA A 719 3.12 22.01 61.03
C ALA A 719 3.85 21.86 59.68
N ILE A 720 3.45 20.89 58.85
CA ILE A 720 4.03 20.65 57.53
C ILE A 720 3.69 21.79 56.56
N ARG A 721 2.41 22.16 56.43
CA ARG A 721 1.98 23.25 55.55
C ARG A 721 2.64 24.58 55.93
N ASP A 722 2.66 24.88 57.22
CA ASP A 722 3.25 26.12 57.74
C ASP A 722 4.77 26.16 57.52
N ALA A 723 5.44 25.01 57.62
CA ALA A 723 6.87 24.91 57.33
C ALA A 723 7.17 25.11 55.83
N VAL A 724 6.37 24.50 54.95
CA VAL A 724 6.50 24.66 53.49
C VAL A 724 6.25 26.11 53.07
N GLU A 725 5.15 26.72 53.54
CA GLU A 725 4.82 28.13 53.26
C GLU A 725 5.97 29.07 53.67
N ARG A 726 6.52 28.90 54.88
CA ARG A 726 7.69 29.67 55.34
C ARG A 726 8.93 29.46 54.48
N ALA A 727 9.17 28.24 54.01
CA ALA A 727 10.36 27.90 53.23
C ALA A 727 10.33 28.42 51.79
N VAL A 728 9.15 28.51 51.17
CA VAL A 728 8.99 28.99 49.79
C VAL A 728 8.68 30.48 49.69
N ARG A 729 8.23 31.13 50.77
CA ARG A 729 7.95 32.58 50.81
C ARG A 729 9.08 33.45 50.24
N PRO A 730 10.38 33.19 50.50
CA PRO A 730 11.47 33.98 49.90
C PRO A 730 11.54 33.85 48.37
N LEU A 731 11.04 32.75 47.80
CA LEU A 731 11.02 32.52 46.36
C LEU A 731 9.90 33.29 45.67
N PHE A 732 8.82 33.72 46.36
CA PHE A 732 7.65 34.33 45.72
C PHE A 732 7.37 35.74 46.28
N PRO A 733 8.06 36.79 45.78
CA PRO A 733 7.94 38.15 46.29
C PRO A 733 6.55 38.77 46.11
N ASN A 734 5.76 38.28 45.14
CA ASN A 734 4.40 38.75 44.86
C ASN A 734 3.33 38.17 45.81
N GLY A 735 3.70 37.25 46.70
CA GLY A 735 2.83 36.72 47.75
C GLY A 735 2.71 35.19 47.76
N THR A 736 2.61 34.64 48.97
CA THR A 736 2.33 33.22 49.22
C THR A 736 1.05 33.11 50.05
N GLY A 737 0.10 32.31 49.58
CA GLY A 737 -1.15 32.00 50.27
C GLY A 737 -1.23 30.52 50.67
N THR A 738 -2.15 30.20 51.58
CA THR A 738 -2.43 28.81 51.99
C THR A 738 -3.90 28.49 51.80
N SER A 739 -4.20 27.22 51.48
CA SER A 739 -5.57 26.69 51.45
C SER A 739 -5.59 25.29 52.03
N ASP A 740 -6.68 24.94 52.75
CA ASP A 740 -6.89 23.57 53.24
C ASP A 740 -7.12 22.59 52.07
N ARG A 741 -7.83 23.05 51.04
CA ARG A 741 -8.20 22.25 49.87
C ARG A 741 -8.52 23.18 48.69
N LEU A 742 -8.08 22.79 47.50
CA LEU A 742 -8.36 23.50 46.25
C LEU A 742 -9.15 22.56 45.33
N GLU A 743 -10.31 23.02 44.85
CA GLU A 743 -11.18 22.28 43.91
C GLU A 743 -11.01 22.80 42.47
N THR A 744 -10.81 24.11 42.31
CA THR A 744 -10.55 24.74 41.01
C THR A 744 -9.37 25.72 41.12
N LEU A 745 -8.63 25.92 40.04
CA LEU A 745 -7.53 26.88 40.02
C LEU A 745 -7.99 28.35 39.98
N GLU A 746 -9.27 28.60 39.70
CA GLU A 746 -9.88 29.94 39.75
C GLU A 746 -9.92 30.51 41.17
N ASP A 747 -9.87 29.64 42.19
CA ASP A 747 -9.90 30.00 43.61
C ASP A 747 -8.51 30.45 44.16
N LEU A 748 -7.49 30.56 43.30
CA LEU A 748 -6.13 30.96 43.71
C LEU A 748 -6.03 32.46 44.06
N PRO A 749 -5.45 32.83 45.22
CA PRO A 749 -5.25 34.24 45.57
C PRO A 749 -4.27 34.95 44.61
N GLY A 750 -4.69 36.07 44.01
CA GLY A 750 -3.82 36.94 43.17
C GLY A 750 -3.82 36.64 41.66
N ALA A 751 -4.90 36.05 41.13
CA ALA A 751 -5.03 35.65 39.72
C ALA A 751 -4.96 36.78 38.66
N ASP A 752 -4.89 38.06 39.07
CA ASP A 752 -4.95 39.22 38.16
C ASP A 752 -3.60 39.62 37.49
N ALA A 753 -2.46 39.03 37.85
CA ALA A 753 -1.14 39.40 37.28
C ALA A 753 -0.62 38.36 36.27
N GLY A 754 -0.07 38.80 35.14
CA GLY A 754 0.33 37.98 33.98
C GLY A 754 1.52 37.03 34.15
N ASP A 755 1.89 36.61 35.36
CA ASP A 755 2.94 35.61 35.66
C ASP A 755 2.30 34.26 36.04
N PRO A 756 2.94 33.10 35.76
CA PRO A 756 2.39 31.78 36.08
C PRO A 756 2.30 31.55 37.59
N SER A 757 1.08 31.32 38.10
CA SER A 757 0.85 30.94 39.49
C SER A 757 1.48 29.57 39.79
N THR A 758 2.14 29.44 40.94
CA THR A 758 2.69 28.16 41.42
C THR A 758 1.75 27.53 42.44
N VAL A 759 1.42 26.25 42.26
CA VAL A 759 0.60 25.46 43.19
C VAL A 759 1.46 24.36 43.78
N ILE A 760 1.52 24.29 45.11
CA ILE A 760 2.21 23.23 45.85
C ILE A 760 1.14 22.41 46.57
N ASP A 761 0.84 21.21 46.07
CA ASP A 761 -0.18 20.34 46.64
C ASP A 761 0.46 19.27 47.56
N LEU A 762 0.13 19.36 48.84
CA LEU A 762 0.58 18.49 49.93
C LEU A 762 -0.49 17.49 50.37
N THR A 763 -1.68 17.47 49.75
CA THR A 763 -2.79 16.61 50.18
C THR A 763 -2.38 15.14 50.20
N ALA A 764 -1.74 14.65 49.13
CA ALA A 764 -1.30 13.26 49.01
C ALA A 764 -0.12 12.85 49.92
N LEU A 765 0.51 13.81 50.60
CA LEU A 765 1.52 13.57 51.63
C LEU A 765 0.87 13.28 53.01
N VAL A 766 -0.28 13.90 53.29
CA VAL A 766 -0.88 13.95 54.64
C VAL A 766 -2.16 13.12 54.76
N THR A 767 -2.95 12.96 53.69
CA THR A 767 -4.21 12.20 53.72
C THR A 767 -4.00 10.69 53.67
N THR A 768 -4.72 9.96 54.52
CA THR A 768 -4.70 8.48 54.63
C THR A 768 -6.01 7.83 54.15
N THR A 769 -6.93 8.58 53.53
CA THR A 769 -8.28 8.11 53.18
C THR A 769 -8.59 8.27 51.69
N ASP A 770 -9.26 7.26 51.16
CA ASP A 770 -9.77 7.04 49.78
C ASP A 770 -8.90 7.60 48.63
N GLU A 771 -7.93 6.77 48.21
CA GLU A 771 -6.98 7.06 47.14
C GLU A 771 -7.65 7.33 45.78
N HIS A 772 -8.85 6.79 45.56
CA HIS A 772 -9.62 7.05 44.35
C HIS A 772 -10.24 8.45 44.36
N SER A 773 -10.79 8.89 45.50
CA SER A 773 -11.29 10.27 45.66
C SER A 773 -10.20 11.33 45.43
N GLU A 774 -8.97 11.07 45.87
CA GLU A 774 -7.83 11.97 45.63
C GLU A 774 -7.44 12.02 44.15
N TYR A 775 -7.49 10.89 43.43
CA TYR A 775 -7.29 10.87 41.99
C TYR A 775 -8.34 11.70 41.24
N VAL A 776 -9.62 11.51 41.58
CA VAL A 776 -10.75 12.26 41.00
C VAL A 776 -10.60 13.76 41.26
N ARG A 777 -10.23 14.15 42.49
CA ARG A 777 -9.95 15.55 42.84
C ARG A 777 -8.83 16.11 41.97
N LEU A 778 -7.72 15.39 41.83
CA LEU A 778 -6.57 15.82 41.05
C LEU A 778 -6.93 16.02 39.57
N CYS A 779 -7.67 15.10 38.96
CA CYS A 779 -8.09 15.23 37.56
C CYS A 779 -8.99 16.45 37.33
N ARG A 780 -9.97 16.69 38.22
CA ARG A 780 -10.83 17.89 38.17
C ARG A 780 -10.03 19.17 38.32
N LEU A 781 -9.13 19.21 39.30
CA LEU A 781 -8.29 20.39 39.55
C LEU A 781 -7.43 20.71 38.31
N LEU A 782 -6.79 19.70 37.72
CA LEU A 782 -5.94 19.88 36.54
C LEU A 782 -6.74 20.15 35.25
N GLY A 783 -7.98 19.66 35.16
CA GLY A 783 -8.90 19.99 34.07
C GLY A 783 -9.26 21.46 33.99
N THR A 784 -9.39 22.13 35.14
CA THR A 784 -9.55 23.59 35.16
C THR A 784 -8.30 24.34 34.70
N ALA A 785 -7.12 23.70 34.77
CA ALA A 785 -5.85 24.27 34.31
C ALA A 785 -5.70 24.23 32.79
N SER A 786 -6.22 23.18 32.14
CA SER A 786 -6.09 22.96 30.70
C SER A 786 -6.90 23.94 29.85
N VAL A 787 -7.80 24.71 30.45
CA VAL A 787 -8.62 25.74 29.78
C VAL A 787 -8.09 27.17 30.03
N GLY A 788 -6.88 27.32 30.61
CA GLY A 788 -6.39 28.62 31.10
C GLY A 788 -4.86 28.86 31.02
N ARG A 789 -4.39 29.85 31.79
CA ARG A 789 -3.00 30.34 31.85
C ARG A 789 -2.01 29.24 32.32
N PRO A 790 -0.72 29.30 31.94
CA PRO A 790 0.32 28.36 32.39
C PRO A 790 0.46 28.28 33.92
N VAL A 791 0.59 27.07 34.47
CA VAL A 791 0.76 26.82 35.92
C VAL A 791 2.00 25.99 36.21
N ARG A 792 2.74 26.35 37.27
CA ARG A 792 3.78 25.48 37.84
C ARG A 792 3.16 24.65 38.95
N PHE A 793 2.98 23.36 38.73
CA PHE A 793 2.33 22.45 39.67
C PHE A 793 3.35 21.54 40.36
N VAL A 794 3.44 21.60 41.68
CA VAL A 794 4.32 20.76 42.49
C VAL A 794 3.45 19.82 43.32
N TYR A 795 3.46 18.54 42.97
CA TYR A 795 2.67 17.52 43.65
C TYR A 795 3.57 16.71 44.59
N VAL A 796 3.26 16.75 45.89
CA VAL A 796 4.04 16.06 46.92
C VAL A 796 3.27 14.85 47.42
N MET A 797 3.88 13.68 47.32
CA MET A 797 3.29 12.40 47.66
C MET A 797 4.16 11.60 48.61
N ALA A 798 3.56 10.63 49.31
CA ALA A 798 4.25 9.78 50.27
C ALA A 798 4.30 8.31 49.86
N ASP A 799 5.50 7.74 49.82
CA ASP A 799 5.79 6.35 49.44
C ASP A 799 5.10 5.93 48.13
N GLY A 800 5.24 6.75 47.08
CA GLY A 800 4.70 6.48 45.75
C GLY A 800 5.52 5.51 44.92
N PHE A 801 6.85 5.51 45.12
CA PHE A 801 7.78 4.72 44.32
C PHE A 801 8.79 3.96 45.20
N ALA A 802 9.24 2.83 44.68
CA ALA A 802 10.36 2.08 45.25
C ALA A 802 11.70 2.69 44.79
N ALA A 803 12.12 3.78 45.42
CA ALA A 803 13.38 4.45 45.09
C ALA A 803 14.61 3.73 45.68
N THR A 804 14.41 2.95 46.73
CA THR A 804 15.41 2.06 47.34
C THR A 804 14.82 0.69 47.64
N GLU A 805 15.66 -0.34 47.83
CA GLU A 805 15.19 -1.70 48.20
C GLU A 805 14.41 -1.76 49.52
N ALA A 806 14.60 -0.77 50.40
CA ALA A 806 13.88 -0.66 51.67
C ALA A 806 12.47 -0.06 51.50
N ASP A 807 12.21 0.63 50.39
CA ASP A 807 10.93 1.29 50.15
C ASP A 807 9.83 0.29 49.86
N ARG A 808 8.61 0.62 50.28
CA ARG A 808 7.40 -0.16 49.96
C ARG A 808 6.36 0.80 49.42
N PRO A 809 6.22 0.91 48.09
CA PRO A 809 5.32 1.88 47.48
C PRO A 809 3.86 1.50 47.74
N LEU A 810 3.00 2.50 47.78
CA LEU A 810 1.55 2.33 47.65
C LEU A 810 1.17 2.49 46.18
N PRO A 811 0.78 1.41 45.47
CA PRO A 811 0.51 1.48 44.04
C PRO A 811 -0.51 2.56 43.64
N ALA A 812 -1.53 2.80 44.46
CA ALA A 812 -2.55 3.81 44.19
C ALA A 812 -2.01 5.24 44.15
N ARG A 813 -0.89 5.54 44.82
CA ARG A 813 -0.25 6.86 44.73
C ARG A 813 0.27 7.15 43.33
N SER A 814 0.68 6.11 42.58
CA SER A 814 1.15 6.26 41.20
C SER A 814 0.05 6.60 40.20
N LEU A 815 -1.24 6.50 40.57
CA LEU A 815 -2.35 6.96 39.72
C LEU A 815 -2.18 8.44 39.34
N ALA A 816 -1.62 9.25 40.24
CA ALA A 816 -1.37 10.67 39.98
C ALA A 816 -0.42 10.91 38.78
N LEU A 817 0.45 9.94 38.41
CA LEU A 817 1.32 10.06 37.23
C LEU A 817 0.52 10.33 35.96
N GLY A 818 -0.68 9.76 35.82
CA GLY A 818 -1.52 9.91 34.64
C GLY A 818 -1.80 11.36 34.30
N PRO A 819 -2.62 12.06 35.08
CA PRO A 819 -2.97 13.45 34.81
C PRO A 819 -1.75 14.39 34.95
N LEU A 820 -0.77 14.10 35.81
CA LEU A 820 0.42 14.94 36.02
C LEU A 820 1.42 14.91 34.85
N LEU A 821 1.66 13.75 34.24
CA LEU A 821 2.52 13.66 33.04
C LEU A 821 1.80 14.10 31.77
N THR A 822 0.47 14.04 31.76
CA THR A 822 -0.36 14.44 30.61
C THR A 822 -0.61 15.95 30.59
N LEU A 823 -0.69 16.63 31.74
CA LEU A 823 -0.96 18.07 31.82
C LEU A 823 -0.01 18.93 30.95
N PRO A 824 1.32 18.76 30.95
CA PRO A 824 2.21 19.54 30.08
C PRO A 824 1.98 19.30 28.57
N ARG A 825 1.29 18.21 28.20
CA ARG A 825 0.91 17.89 26.82
C ARG A 825 -0.44 18.51 26.43
N GLU A 826 -1.30 18.80 27.40
CA GLU A 826 -2.64 19.36 27.17
C GLU A 826 -2.75 20.86 27.47
N ALA A 827 -1.90 21.38 28.36
CA ALA A 827 -1.89 22.77 28.83
C ALA A 827 -0.51 23.42 28.59
N ARG A 828 -0.38 24.16 27.49
CA ARG A 828 0.90 24.73 27.06
C ARG A 828 1.51 25.69 28.10
N GLY A 829 2.81 25.52 28.36
CA GLY A 829 3.57 26.35 29.30
C GLY A 829 3.46 25.91 30.77
N SER A 830 2.59 24.96 31.09
CA SER A 830 2.51 24.37 32.43
C SER A 830 3.67 23.41 32.67
N ALA A 831 4.19 23.43 33.88
CA ALA A 831 5.30 22.57 34.31
C ALA A 831 4.91 21.79 35.56
N VAL A 832 5.31 20.53 35.63
CA VAL A 832 4.96 19.65 36.74
C VAL A 832 6.21 19.10 37.41
N THR A 833 6.23 19.18 38.74
CA THR A 833 7.22 18.51 39.60
C THR A 833 6.51 17.53 40.52
N MET A 834 6.88 16.25 40.45
CA MET A 834 6.41 15.24 41.38
C MET A 834 7.51 14.91 42.38
N LEU A 835 7.22 15.07 43.67
CA LEU A 835 8.15 14.83 44.76
C LEU A 835 7.64 13.71 45.66
N ASP A 836 8.36 12.60 45.66
CA ASP A 836 8.06 11.43 46.50
C ASP A 836 8.92 11.41 47.77
N LEU A 837 8.28 11.48 48.93
CA LEU A 837 8.91 11.50 50.25
C LEU A 837 8.50 10.27 51.07
N PRO A 838 9.29 9.86 52.07
CA PRO A 838 8.83 8.83 53.00
C PRO A 838 7.67 9.38 53.85
N ARG A 839 6.66 8.56 54.16
CA ARG A 839 5.57 8.95 55.10
C ARG A 839 6.06 9.43 56.47
N THR A 840 7.30 9.08 56.84
CA THR A 840 7.95 9.48 58.09
C THR A 840 8.66 10.83 58.02
N ALA A 841 8.63 11.53 56.88
CA ALA A 841 9.27 12.83 56.72
C ALA A 841 8.65 13.87 57.68
N ASP A 842 9.51 14.56 58.44
CA ASP A 842 9.08 15.65 59.31
C ASP A 842 8.86 16.96 58.52
N ALA A 843 8.25 17.94 59.17
CA ALA A 843 7.94 19.23 58.55
C ALA A 843 9.18 19.96 57.99
N SER A 844 10.35 19.78 58.59
CA SER A 844 11.60 20.41 58.13
C SER A 844 12.10 19.76 56.85
N ALA A 845 12.12 18.42 56.81
CA ALA A 845 12.54 17.65 55.65
C ALA A 845 11.63 17.89 54.44
N VAL A 846 10.31 17.98 54.66
CA VAL A 846 9.34 18.30 53.60
C VAL A 846 9.57 19.71 53.06
N ALA A 847 9.71 20.70 53.95
CA ALA A 847 9.93 22.09 53.56
C ALA A 847 11.24 22.29 52.79
N GLU A 848 12.32 21.63 53.22
CA GLU A 848 13.60 21.64 52.50
C GLU A 848 13.49 21.02 51.11
N ALA A 849 12.84 19.85 51.01
CA ALA A 849 12.67 19.16 49.74
C ALA A 849 11.86 19.98 48.73
N VAL A 850 10.73 20.56 49.17
CA VAL A 850 9.89 21.42 48.32
C VAL A 850 10.66 22.65 47.87
N ARG A 851 11.32 23.38 48.78
CA ARG A 851 12.11 24.57 48.44
C ARG A 851 13.19 24.28 47.39
N ASP A 852 13.86 23.13 47.50
CA ASP A 852 14.93 22.76 46.58
C ASP A 852 14.43 22.37 45.18
N GLU A 853 13.25 21.73 45.07
CA GLU A 853 12.75 21.20 43.79
C GLU A 853 11.78 22.14 43.06
N VAL A 854 11.08 23.02 43.77
CA VAL A 854 10.15 24.01 43.18
C VAL A 854 10.78 24.80 42.02
N PRO A 855 12.04 25.27 42.09
CA PRO A 855 12.65 26.03 41.00
C PRO A 855 13.11 25.19 39.81
N LEU A 856 13.24 23.87 39.97
CA LEU A 856 13.90 22.98 39.00
C LEU A 856 12.94 22.33 37.99
N ALA A 857 11.63 22.38 38.23
CA ALA A 857 10.58 21.92 37.30
C ALA A 857 10.83 20.54 36.66
N ARG A 858 11.23 19.53 37.46
CA ARG A 858 11.55 18.17 36.95
C ARG A 858 10.41 17.19 37.16
N PRO A 859 10.13 16.29 36.20
CA PRO A 859 8.92 15.47 36.22
C PRO A 859 8.79 14.56 37.45
N LEU A 860 9.82 13.81 37.87
CA LEU A 860 9.74 12.92 39.04
C LEU A 860 11.04 12.87 39.86
N VAL A 861 10.95 13.09 41.16
CA VAL A 861 12.08 13.07 42.11
C VAL A 861 11.67 12.34 43.39
N ALA A 862 12.52 11.46 43.90
CA ALA A 862 12.37 10.88 45.23
C ALA A 862 13.44 11.43 46.18
N ARG A 863 13.07 11.72 47.43
CA ARG A 863 14.06 11.97 48.50
C ARG A 863 14.00 10.91 49.58
N ARG A 864 15.16 10.35 49.93
CA ARG A 864 15.34 9.35 50.99
C ARG A 864 16.54 9.74 51.83
N SER A 865 16.34 9.92 53.14
CA SER A 865 17.41 10.29 54.09
C SER A 865 18.24 11.51 53.65
N GLY A 866 17.62 12.51 53.03
CA GLY A 866 18.28 13.71 52.51
C GLY A 866 18.94 13.55 51.13
N THR A 867 19.02 12.32 50.60
CA THR A 867 19.54 12.04 49.25
C THR A 867 18.47 12.27 48.21
N ARG A 868 18.84 12.92 47.10
CA ARG A 868 18.00 13.17 45.93
C ARG A 868 18.21 12.07 44.89
N LEU A 869 17.13 11.40 44.51
CA LEU A 869 17.11 10.28 43.56
C LEU A 869 16.20 10.60 42.37
N ILE A 870 16.61 10.20 41.17
CA ILE A 870 15.80 10.28 39.93
C ILE A 870 15.73 8.91 39.26
N PRO A 871 14.66 8.61 38.51
CA PRO A 871 14.57 7.35 37.78
C PRO A 871 15.40 7.42 36.50
N GLU A 872 16.14 6.34 36.22
CA GLU A 872 16.84 6.05 34.97
C GLU A 872 16.36 4.71 34.42
N TYR A 873 16.27 4.62 33.10
CA TYR A 873 15.89 3.38 32.40
C TYR A 873 17.15 2.70 31.92
N VAL A 874 17.48 1.56 32.52
CA VAL A 874 18.67 0.78 32.16
C VAL A 874 18.26 -0.52 31.53
N GLU A 875 19.04 -0.99 30.55
CA GLU A 875 18.82 -2.30 29.95
C GLU A 875 18.84 -3.38 31.04
N ASP A 876 17.89 -4.28 30.95
CA ASP A 876 17.65 -5.30 31.96
C ASP A 876 18.71 -6.41 31.87
N PRO A 877 19.58 -6.56 32.89
CA PRO A 877 20.68 -7.51 32.84
C PRO A 877 20.23 -8.95 33.16
N THR A 878 18.95 -9.17 33.43
CA THR A 878 18.44 -10.47 33.90
C THR A 878 18.43 -11.51 32.77
N PRO A 879 19.14 -12.64 32.90
CA PRO A 879 19.16 -13.66 31.86
C PRO A 879 17.81 -14.38 31.73
N PRO A 880 17.47 -14.89 30.53
CA PRO A 880 16.23 -15.62 30.32
C PRO A 880 16.18 -16.93 31.11
N SER A 881 15.06 -17.14 31.80
CA SER A 881 14.69 -18.38 32.47
C SER A 881 14.12 -19.41 31.49
N ARG A 882 14.05 -20.67 31.94
CA ARG A 882 13.43 -21.77 31.18
C ARG A 882 12.18 -22.27 31.92
N PRO A 883 10.99 -22.12 31.36
CA PRO A 883 9.77 -22.63 31.98
C PRO A 883 9.67 -24.16 31.86
N PRO A 884 8.83 -24.81 32.68
CA PRO A 884 8.46 -26.21 32.53
C PRO A 884 7.94 -26.56 31.13
N ALA A 885 8.01 -27.86 30.78
CA ALA A 885 7.54 -28.37 29.49
C ALA A 885 6.02 -28.29 29.29
N ARG A 886 5.26 -28.14 30.38
CA ARG A 886 3.80 -28.02 30.39
C ARG A 886 3.38 -26.94 31.37
N LEU A 887 2.48 -26.05 30.94
CA LEU A 887 1.92 -24.96 31.73
C LEU A 887 0.39 -24.85 31.55
N ARG A 888 -0.27 -24.36 32.59
CA ARG A 888 -1.71 -24.06 32.61
C ARG A 888 -1.90 -22.55 32.76
N TRP A 889 -2.56 -21.96 31.77
CA TRP A 889 -2.68 -20.53 31.59
C TRP A 889 -4.11 -20.06 31.88
N LEU A 890 -4.25 -18.98 32.62
CA LEU A 890 -5.48 -18.20 32.68
C LEU A 890 -5.22 -16.84 32.02
N ILE A 891 -6.01 -16.47 31.02
CA ILE A 891 -5.88 -15.19 30.33
C ILE A 891 -7.17 -14.40 30.51
N THR A 892 -7.09 -13.31 31.27
CA THR A 892 -8.20 -12.35 31.40
C THR A 892 -8.14 -11.32 30.28
N GLY A 893 -9.31 -10.86 29.83
CA GLY A 893 -9.39 -10.17 28.54
C GLY A 893 -9.03 -11.12 27.39
N GLY A 894 -9.23 -12.43 27.59
CA GLY A 894 -8.69 -13.48 26.72
C GLY A 894 -9.28 -13.51 25.31
N LEU A 895 -10.42 -12.85 25.07
CA LEU A 895 -11.00 -12.64 23.75
C LEU A 895 -10.69 -11.25 23.16
N GLY A 896 -10.02 -10.37 23.90
CA GLY A 896 -9.50 -9.11 23.38
C GLY A 896 -8.26 -9.34 22.50
N GLY A 897 -7.81 -8.31 21.78
CA GLY A 897 -6.73 -8.43 20.78
C GLY A 897 -5.45 -9.11 21.31
N VAL A 898 -4.89 -8.60 22.41
CA VAL A 898 -3.66 -9.15 23.02
C VAL A 898 -3.88 -10.54 23.64
N GLY A 899 -4.97 -10.71 24.40
CA GLY A 899 -5.27 -11.97 25.06
C GLY A 899 -5.49 -13.13 24.08
N ARG A 900 -6.22 -12.89 22.99
CA ARG A 900 -6.51 -13.90 21.96
C ARG A 900 -5.26 -14.32 21.20
N ALA A 901 -4.42 -13.37 20.82
CA ALA A 901 -3.20 -13.65 20.06
C ALA A 901 -2.15 -14.41 20.89
N LEU A 902 -2.01 -14.08 22.17
CA LEU A 902 -1.15 -14.86 23.06
C LEU A 902 -1.72 -16.27 23.29
N ALA A 903 -3.04 -16.41 23.43
CA ALA A 903 -3.67 -17.73 23.52
C ALA A 903 -3.38 -18.58 22.26
N GLU A 904 -3.44 -17.97 21.08
CA GLU A 904 -3.13 -18.62 19.81
C GLU A 904 -1.67 -19.05 19.71
N GLU A 905 -0.73 -18.16 20.01
CA GLU A 905 0.69 -18.48 19.99
C GLU A 905 1.04 -19.56 21.02
N ILE A 906 0.45 -19.51 22.23
CA ILE A 906 0.62 -20.55 23.26
C ILE A 906 0.12 -21.90 22.74
N LEU A 907 -1.12 -21.96 22.24
CA LEU A 907 -1.73 -23.22 21.80
C LEU A 907 -1.01 -23.83 20.58
N THR A 908 -0.47 -22.98 19.71
CA THR A 908 0.27 -23.36 18.50
C THR A 908 1.70 -23.83 18.81
N THR A 909 2.44 -23.10 19.66
CA THR A 909 3.85 -23.38 19.93
C THR A 909 4.09 -24.31 21.11
N ARG A 910 3.10 -24.47 22.00
CA ARG A 910 3.18 -25.27 23.22
C ARG A 910 2.07 -26.32 23.26
N PRO A 911 2.22 -27.45 22.52
CA PRO A 911 1.16 -28.44 22.31
C PRO A 911 0.68 -29.15 23.58
N ASN A 912 1.42 -29.07 24.69
CA ASN A 912 1.05 -29.70 25.96
C ASN A 912 0.34 -28.74 26.94
N ASP A 913 0.27 -27.45 26.61
CA ASP A 913 -0.28 -26.43 27.48
C ASP A 913 -1.81 -26.37 27.38
N ALA A 914 -2.41 -25.89 28.47
CA ALA A 914 -3.85 -25.73 28.66
C ALA A 914 -4.17 -24.26 28.92
N VAL A 915 -5.19 -23.70 28.27
CA VAL A 915 -5.52 -22.28 28.32
C VAL A 915 -6.99 -22.06 28.70
N VAL A 916 -7.23 -21.25 29.73
CA VAL A 916 -8.56 -20.72 30.09
C VAL A 916 -8.61 -19.26 29.66
N LEU A 917 -9.61 -18.88 28.86
CA LEU A 917 -9.89 -17.51 28.50
C LEU A 917 -11.12 -17.00 29.24
N THR A 918 -11.05 -15.77 29.72
CA THR A 918 -12.16 -15.15 30.40
C THR A 918 -12.36 -13.68 30.03
N GLY A 919 -13.63 -13.25 30.09
CA GLY A 919 -14.07 -11.87 29.86
C GLY A 919 -15.56 -11.69 30.12
N ARG A 920 -16.02 -10.43 30.10
CA ARG A 920 -17.43 -10.04 30.36
C ARG A 920 -18.40 -10.53 29.29
N LYS A 921 -17.92 -10.74 28.06
CA LYS A 921 -18.70 -11.26 26.92
C LYS A 921 -18.02 -12.52 26.40
N LEU A 922 -18.79 -13.57 26.17
CA LEU A 922 -18.35 -14.78 25.48
C LEU A 922 -19.29 -15.05 24.30
N PRO A 923 -18.78 -15.60 23.18
CA PRO A 923 -19.62 -16.06 22.08
C PRO A 923 -20.41 -17.31 22.48
N GLU A 924 -21.66 -17.39 22.03
CA GLU A 924 -22.60 -18.46 22.39
C GLU A 924 -22.15 -19.84 21.87
N ASP A 925 -21.52 -19.88 20.68
CA ASP A 925 -21.10 -21.13 20.01
C ASP A 925 -19.66 -21.59 20.38
N GLY A 926 -19.00 -20.89 21.30
CA GLY A 926 -17.58 -21.08 21.61
C GLY A 926 -16.65 -20.47 20.56
N VAL A 927 -15.33 -20.71 20.68
CA VAL A 927 -14.30 -20.23 19.75
C VAL A 927 -13.32 -21.34 19.39
N SER A 928 -12.65 -21.19 18.24
CA SER A 928 -11.45 -21.97 17.94
C SER A 928 -10.22 -21.08 17.89
N ILE A 929 -9.19 -21.42 18.65
CA ILE A 929 -7.94 -20.67 18.75
C ILE A 929 -6.78 -21.68 18.71
N GLY A 930 -5.77 -21.44 17.87
CA GLY A 930 -4.59 -22.31 17.75
C GLY A 930 -4.94 -23.78 17.46
N GLY A 931 -5.93 -24.02 16.60
CA GLY A 931 -6.42 -25.36 16.25
C GLY A 931 -7.20 -26.10 17.35
N CYS A 932 -7.43 -25.46 18.51
CA CYS A 932 -8.19 -26.02 19.62
C CYS A 932 -9.60 -25.44 19.65
N ARG A 933 -10.63 -26.29 19.73
CA ARG A 933 -12.01 -25.84 19.97
C ARG A 933 -12.24 -25.64 21.46
N SER A 934 -12.81 -24.50 21.83
CA SER A 934 -13.05 -24.16 23.22
C SER A 934 -14.21 -24.95 23.83
N ARG A 935 -14.14 -25.25 25.13
CA ARG A 935 -15.28 -25.72 25.92
C ARG A 935 -15.64 -24.75 27.03
N LEU A 936 -16.89 -24.71 27.46
CA LEU A 936 -17.26 -23.96 28.66
C LEU A 936 -16.63 -24.63 29.89
N LEU A 937 -15.98 -23.83 30.74
CA LEU A 937 -15.28 -24.33 31.92
C LEU A 937 -16.22 -24.96 32.95
N ASP A 938 -17.47 -24.49 33.01
CA ASP A 938 -18.48 -24.95 33.97
C ASP A 938 -19.36 -26.11 33.45
N ALA A 939 -19.06 -26.67 32.28
CA ALA A 939 -19.84 -27.77 31.70
C ALA A 939 -19.61 -29.10 32.46
N ALA A 940 -20.71 -29.71 32.92
CA ALA A 940 -20.73 -30.87 33.84
C ALA A 940 -20.44 -32.24 33.17
N ASP A 941 -19.51 -32.32 32.22
CA ASP A 941 -19.10 -33.61 31.65
C ASP A 941 -17.64 -33.95 32.03
N PRO A 942 -17.44 -34.72 33.13
CA PRO A 942 -16.13 -35.26 33.49
C PRO A 942 -15.71 -36.43 32.57
N GLY A 943 -16.60 -36.87 31.69
CA GLY A 943 -16.39 -37.99 30.78
C GLY A 943 -15.71 -37.54 29.50
N ASN A 944 -14.41 -37.82 29.42
CA ASN A 944 -13.65 -37.88 28.17
C ASN A 944 -13.23 -36.51 27.56
N SER A 945 -12.14 -35.94 28.07
CA SER A 945 -11.18 -35.26 27.19
C SER A 945 -9.82 -35.07 27.87
N HIS A 946 -8.90 -36.02 27.67
CA HIS A 946 -7.48 -35.69 27.79
C HIS A 946 -6.99 -34.77 26.65
N ASP A 947 -7.84 -34.50 25.64
CA ASP A 947 -7.53 -33.67 24.48
C ASP A 947 -8.04 -32.21 24.53
N THR A 948 -8.87 -31.82 25.51
CA THR A 948 -9.30 -30.41 25.58
C THR A 948 -8.15 -29.58 26.12
N ARG A 949 -7.80 -28.51 25.39
CA ARG A 949 -6.71 -27.58 25.75
C ARG A 949 -7.16 -26.13 25.86
N LEU A 950 -8.41 -25.82 25.52
CA LEU A 950 -8.96 -24.47 25.54
C LEU A 950 -10.32 -24.46 26.24
N TRP A 951 -10.45 -23.61 27.26
CA TRP A 951 -11.70 -23.39 28.00
C TRP A 951 -12.10 -21.91 27.99
N LEU A 952 -13.40 -21.64 28.01
CA LEU A 952 -13.98 -20.31 28.18
C LEU A 952 -14.77 -20.25 29.48
N ARG A 953 -14.67 -19.12 30.17
CA ARG A 953 -15.60 -18.78 31.26
C ARG A 953 -15.91 -17.30 31.28
N LYS A 954 -17.20 -16.96 31.37
CA LYS A 954 -17.62 -15.57 31.52
C LYS A 954 -17.28 -15.13 32.94
N THR A 955 -16.51 -14.05 33.06
CA THR A 955 -16.13 -13.47 34.34
C THR A 955 -15.86 -12.00 34.15
N ASP A 956 -16.50 -11.18 34.98
CA ASP A 956 -16.07 -9.82 35.25
C ASP A 956 -14.97 -9.85 36.32
N VAL A 957 -13.75 -9.47 35.94
CA VAL A 957 -12.62 -9.39 36.88
C VAL A 957 -12.84 -8.30 37.93
N CYS A 958 -13.75 -7.36 37.69
CA CYS A 958 -14.22 -6.36 38.64
C CYS A 958 -15.35 -6.87 39.54
N ASP A 959 -15.65 -8.18 39.59
CA ASP A 959 -16.54 -8.81 40.58
C ASP A 959 -15.78 -9.88 41.39
N ALA A 960 -15.72 -9.71 42.72
CA ALA A 960 -14.94 -10.59 43.59
C ALA A 960 -15.57 -11.98 43.75
N ALA A 961 -16.90 -12.09 43.65
CA ALA A 961 -17.58 -13.37 43.68
C ALA A 961 -17.33 -14.14 42.37
N GLU A 962 -17.35 -13.46 41.21
CA GLU A 962 -17.07 -14.11 39.93
C GLU A 962 -15.61 -14.57 39.82
N VAL A 963 -14.63 -13.78 40.26
CA VAL A 963 -13.20 -14.18 40.25
C VAL A 963 -12.94 -15.39 41.17
N ARG A 964 -13.56 -15.45 42.35
CA ARG A 964 -13.49 -16.64 43.22
C ARG A 964 -14.10 -17.87 42.55
N ALA A 965 -15.24 -17.70 41.90
CA ALA A 965 -15.91 -18.78 41.20
C ALA A 965 -15.07 -19.29 40.01
N LEU A 966 -14.41 -18.39 39.27
CA LEU A 966 -13.45 -18.71 38.20
C LEU A 966 -12.27 -19.54 38.73
N ARG A 967 -11.67 -19.13 39.86
CA ARG A 967 -10.62 -19.91 40.53
C ARG A 967 -11.10 -21.32 40.85
N ASP A 968 -12.29 -21.45 41.44
CA ASP A 968 -12.81 -22.74 41.87
C ASP A 968 -13.02 -23.71 40.69
N ALA A 969 -13.49 -23.24 39.53
CA ALA A 969 -13.58 -24.13 38.35
C ALA A 969 -12.25 -24.39 37.67
N CYS A 970 -11.33 -23.41 37.64
CA CYS A 970 -9.95 -23.68 37.21
C CYS A 970 -9.32 -24.77 38.08
N GLN A 971 -9.54 -24.74 39.39
CA GLN A 971 -9.07 -25.75 40.33
C GLN A 971 -9.73 -27.11 40.07
N GLN A 972 -11.01 -27.14 39.74
CA GLN A 972 -11.74 -28.38 39.43
C GLN A 972 -11.30 -29.03 38.11
N VAL A 973 -11.06 -28.23 37.07
CA VAL A 973 -10.78 -28.72 35.71
C VAL A 973 -9.29 -28.89 35.45
N LEU A 974 -8.46 -27.95 35.88
CA LEU A 974 -7.02 -27.91 35.60
C LEU A 974 -6.14 -28.29 36.80
N GLN A 975 -6.73 -28.56 37.97
CA GLN A 975 -6.08 -28.85 39.25
C GLN A 975 -5.25 -27.71 39.85
N SER A 976 -4.75 -26.77 39.04
CA SER A 976 -4.25 -25.46 39.44
C SER A 976 -3.93 -24.63 38.18
N VAL A 977 -3.60 -23.36 38.37
CA VAL A 977 -3.14 -22.44 37.32
C VAL A 977 -1.67 -22.15 37.57
N ASP A 978 -0.84 -22.21 36.53
CA ASP A 978 0.60 -21.92 36.65
C ASP A 978 0.88 -20.44 36.37
N ILE A 979 0.19 -19.87 35.37
CA ILE A 979 0.38 -18.50 34.90
C ILE A 979 -0.97 -17.81 34.70
N VAL A 980 -1.11 -16.61 35.26
CA VAL A 980 -2.25 -15.72 35.03
C VAL A 980 -1.78 -14.52 34.22
N LEU A 981 -2.23 -14.40 32.97
CA LEU A 981 -2.01 -13.23 32.13
C LEU A 981 -3.19 -12.26 32.32
N HIS A 982 -2.91 -11.10 32.89
CA HIS A 982 -3.89 -10.04 33.08
C HIS A 982 -3.82 -9.03 31.93
N ALA A 983 -4.52 -9.34 30.83
CA ALA A 983 -4.62 -8.48 29.64
C ALA A 983 -5.98 -7.77 29.52
N ALA A 984 -6.80 -7.82 30.58
CA ALA A 984 -8.07 -7.09 30.62
C ALA A 984 -7.84 -5.59 30.78
N GLY A 985 -8.46 -4.80 29.92
CA GLY A 985 -8.41 -3.34 29.98
C GLY A 985 -9.11 -2.71 28.79
N THR A 986 -9.50 -1.46 28.94
CA THR A 986 -10.03 -0.59 27.90
C THR A 986 -9.13 0.63 27.78
N ALA A 987 -9.04 1.20 26.58
CA ALA A 987 -8.41 2.49 26.35
C ALA A 987 -9.49 3.42 25.79
N THR A 988 -9.85 4.44 26.55
CA THR A 988 -10.66 5.56 26.09
C THR A 988 -9.84 6.84 26.29
N GLY A 989 -10.01 7.81 25.40
CA GLY A 989 -9.29 9.08 25.45
C GLY A 989 -10.19 10.18 26.01
N GLN A 990 -9.75 10.84 27.08
CA GLN A 990 -10.38 12.05 27.59
C GLN A 990 -9.30 13.07 27.92
N ARG A 991 -9.45 14.28 27.39
CA ARG A 991 -8.64 15.42 27.81
C ARG A 991 -9.07 15.85 29.22
N LEU A 992 -8.15 16.41 29.99
CA LEU A 992 -8.40 16.82 31.37
C LEU A 992 -9.50 17.88 31.47
N ASP A 993 -9.64 18.76 30.48
CA ASP A 993 -10.69 19.80 30.40
C ASP A 993 -12.11 19.24 30.17
N GLN A 994 -12.22 18.02 29.64
CA GLN A 994 -13.48 17.34 29.34
C GLN A 994 -13.62 16.04 30.15
N TRP A 995 -12.86 15.92 31.23
CA TRP A 995 -12.73 14.68 31.98
C TRP A 995 -14.00 14.31 32.76
N ASP A 996 -14.45 13.06 32.60
CA ASP A 996 -15.62 12.48 33.25
C ASP A 996 -15.20 11.33 34.20
N PRO A 997 -15.48 11.43 35.51
CA PRO A 997 -15.16 10.37 36.47
C PRO A 997 -15.79 9.02 36.14
N ALA A 998 -16.98 8.99 35.51
CA ALA A 998 -17.64 7.72 35.18
C ALA A 998 -16.87 6.92 34.12
N VAL A 999 -16.24 7.60 33.17
CA VAL A 999 -15.41 6.96 32.14
C VAL A 999 -14.05 6.56 32.71
N SER A 1000 -13.47 7.39 33.57
CA SER A 1000 -12.26 7.06 34.33
C SER A 1000 -12.41 5.75 35.11
N ASP A 1001 -13.54 5.56 35.81
CA ASP A 1001 -13.82 4.34 36.56
C ASP A 1001 -13.83 3.09 35.68
N GLU A 1002 -14.31 3.19 34.44
CA GLU A 1002 -14.27 2.09 33.50
C GLU A 1002 -12.84 1.74 33.08
N VAL A 1003 -12.00 2.75 32.79
CA VAL A 1003 -10.59 2.56 32.38
C VAL A 1003 -9.73 2.00 33.50
N LEU A 1004 -9.89 2.54 34.72
CA LEU A 1004 -9.12 2.12 35.89
C LEU A 1004 -9.58 0.75 36.42
N GLY A 1005 -10.89 0.47 36.40
CA GLY A 1005 -11.49 -0.66 37.11
C GLY A 1005 -10.86 -2.00 36.77
N ALA A 1006 -10.70 -2.33 35.48
CA ALA A 1006 -10.14 -3.62 35.06
C ALA A 1006 -8.70 -3.83 35.55
N LYS A 1007 -7.84 -2.81 35.41
CA LYS A 1007 -6.40 -2.90 35.75
C LYS A 1007 -6.13 -2.72 37.25
N ARG A 1008 -6.91 -1.87 37.93
CA ARG A 1008 -6.77 -1.61 39.38
C ARG A 1008 -7.46 -2.70 40.19
N ASP A 1009 -8.78 -2.78 40.07
CA ASP A 1009 -9.61 -3.66 40.92
C ASP A 1009 -9.48 -5.12 40.49
N GLY A 1010 -9.39 -5.37 39.18
CA GLY A 1010 -9.15 -6.70 38.64
C GLY A 1010 -7.82 -7.29 39.10
N THR A 1011 -6.73 -6.53 39.07
CA THR A 1011 -5.43 -6.98 39.58
C THR A 1011 -5.50 -7.35 41.06
N PHE A 1012 -6.11 -6.50 41.90
CA PHE A 1012 -6.26 -6.79 43.33
C PHE A 1012 -7.00 -8.12 43.58
N ARG A 1013 -8.10 -8.35 42.86
CA ARG A 1013 -8.92 -9.57 43.02
C ARG A 1013 -8.22 -10.82 42.48
N LEU A 1014 -7.46 -10.68 41.40
CA LEU A 1014 -6.65 -11.76 40.85
C LEU A 1014 -5.50 -12.14 41.80
N LEU A 1015 -4.86 -11.16 42.43
CA LEU A 1015 -3.85 -11.42 43.47
C LEU A 1015 -4.46 -12.14 44.68
N ASP A 1016 -5.61 -11.69 45.17
CA ASP A 1016 -6.33 -12.32 46.29
C ASP A 1016 -6.75 -13.78 45.97
N SER A 1017 -7.17 -14.04 44.73
CA SER A 1017 -7.71 -15.36 44.37
C SER A 1017 -6.68 -16.35 43.79
N PHE A 1018 -5.68 -15.88 43.05
CA PHE A 1018 -4.72 -16.73 42.33
C PHE A 1018 -3.27 -16.55 42.78
N GLY A 1019 -2.98 -15.56 43.63
CA GLY A 1019 -1.63 -15.24 44.05
C GLY A 1019 -0.91 -16.39 44.76
N ASP A 1020 -1.65 -17.21 45.49
CA ASP A 1020 -1.09 -18.38 46.17
C ASP A 1020 -0.91 -19.55 45.18
N GLY A 1021 0.27 -19.62 44.57
CA GLY A 1021 0.70 -20.71 43.68
C GLY A 1021 0.85 -20.35 42.20
N SER A 1022 0.19 -19.31 41.70
CA SER A 1022 0.31 -18.86 40.29
C SER A 1022 1.36 -17.74 40.12
N TRP A 1023 1.92 -17.63 38.93
CA TRP A 1023 2.71 -16.46 38.52
C TRP A 1023 1.82 -15.47 37.75
N LEU A 1024 1.71 -14.23 38.24
CA LEU A 1024 0.87 -13.21 37.61
C LEU A 1024 1.70 -12.33 36.69
N VAL A 1025 1.23 -12.14 35.46
CA VAL A 1025 1.83 -11.23 34.48
C VAL A 1025 0.82 -10.15 34.12
N LEU A 1026 1.12 -8.92 34.51
CA LEU A 1026 0.27 -7.75 34.33
C LEU A 1026 0.67 -7.00 33.06
N PHE A 1027 -0.31 -6.70 32.21
CA PHE A 1027 -0.09 -6.01 30.94
C PHE A 1027 -0.23 -4.50 31.16
N SER A 1028 0.90 -3.82 31.27
CA SER A 1028 1.03 -2.37 31.29
C SER A 1028 1.37 -1.82 29.89
N SER A 1029 1.57 -0.52 29.76
CA SER A 1029 1.90 0.16 28.49
C SER A 1029 3.02 1.18 28.70
N LEU A 1030 3.84 1.41 27.66
CA LEU A 1030 4.84 2.49 27.64
C LEU A 1030 4.23 3.88 27.84
N THR A 1031 2.91 4.08 27.69
CA THR A 1031 2.27 5.36 28.05
C THR A 1031 2.51 5.76 29.51
N SER A 1032 2.72 4.78 30.41
CA SER A 1032 3.06 5.04 31.82
C SER A 1032 4.37 5.81 32.04
N VAL A 1033 5.21 5.92 31.00
CA VAL A 1033 6.45 6.71 31.00
C VAL A 1033 6.49 7.75 29.87
N LYS A 1034 5.81 7.50 28.75
CA LYS A 1034 5.69 8.40 27.58
C LYS A 1034 4.21 8.64 27.23
N PRO A 1035 3.45 9.43 28.00
CA PRO A 1035 2.04 9.66 27.71
C PRO A 1035 1.85 10.66 26.57
N HIS A 1036 0.72 10.54 25.87
CA HIS A 1036 0.22 11.50 24.91
C HIS A 1036 -0.99 12.26 25.48
N ALA A 1037 -1.41 13.35 24.82
CA ALA A 1037 -2.62 14.06 25.20
C ALA A 1037 -3.85 13.13 25.17
N GLY A 1038 -4.76 13.30 26.13
CA GLY A 1038 -5.95 12.48 26.30
C GLY A 1038 -5.73 11.13 27.00
N ALA A 1039 -4.50 10.82 27.43
CA ALA A 1039 -4.14 9.51 27.97
C ALA A 1039 -4.14 9.43 29.50
N ALA A 1040 -4.69 10.42 30.22
CA ALA A 1040 -4.53 10.55 31.68
C ALA A 1040 -4.94 9.27 32.45
N ASP A 1041 -6.18 8.78 32.27
CA ASP A 1041 -6.66 7.58 32.97
C ASP A 1041 -5.95 6.31 32.54
N TYR A 1042 -5.68 6.16 31.24
CA TYR A 1042 -4.97 4.98 30.73
C TYR A 1042 -3.54 4.94 31.28
N THR A 1043 -2.86 6.08 31.31
CA THR A 1043 -1.52 6.24 31.90
C THR A 1043 -1.55 5.95 33.40
N ALA A 1044 -2.54 6.47 34.13
CA ALA A 1044 -2.72 6.19 35.55
C ALA A 1044 -2.91 4.70 35.83
N ALA A 1045 -3.77 4.02 35.07
CA ALA A 1045 -4.02 2.59 35.21
C ALA A 1045 -2.75 1.76 34.98
N ASN A 1046 -1.94 2.11 33.99
CA ASN A 1046 -0.68 1.41 33.68
C ASN A 1046 0.43 1.73 34.71
N ALA A 1047 0.50 2.98 35.19
CA ALA A 1047 1.38 3.37 36.29
C ALA A 1047 1.09 2.59 37.58
N TYR A 1048 -0.20 2.41 37.91
CA TYR A 1048 -0.63 1.55 39.02
C TYR A 1048 -0.07 0.14 38.90
N LEU A 1049 -0.26 -0.51 37.74
CA LEU A 1049 0.26 -1.87 37.50
C LEU A 1049 1.77 -1.94 37.71
N ASN A 1050 2.53 -0.96 37.22
CA ASN A 1050 3.98 -0.92 37.34
C ASN A 1050 4.47 -0.91 38.80
N MET A 1051 3.65 -0.45 39.75
CA MET A 1051 3.99 -0.41 41.18
C MET A 1051 3.52 -1.65 41.97
N VAL A 1052 2.56 -2.41 41.45
CA VAL A 1052 2.07 -3.65 42.09
C VAL A 1052 3.17 -4.64 42.45
N PRO A 1053 4.12 -5.02 41.56
CA PRO A 1053 5.17 -5.97 41.90
C PRO A 1053 6.17 -5.40 42.91
N MET A 1054 6.31 -4.07 42.98
CA MET A 1054 7.21 -3.39 43.92
C MET A 1054 6.65 -3.31 45.34
N ALA A 1055 5.32 -3.41 45.49
CA ALA A 1055 4.64 -3.41 46.79
C ALA A 1055 4.63 -4.78 47.49
N GLN A 1056 5.01 -5.86 46.79
CA GLN A 1056 5.00 -7.22 47.32
C GLN A 1056 6.11 -7.45 48.38
N ARG A 1057 5.85 -8.31 49.37
CA ARG A 1057 6.77 -8.73 50.42
C ARG A 1057 7.41 -10.08 50.10
N ALA A 1058 8.47 -10.42 50.81
CA ALA A 1058 9.06 -11.76 50.73
C ALA A 1058 8.03 -12.80 51.20
N GLY A 1059 7.65 -13.72 50.31
CA GLY A 1059 6.59 -14.71 50.54
C GLY A 1059 5.26 -14.38 49.86
N ASP A 1060 5.11 -13.17 49.32
CA ASP A 1060 3.95 -12.77 48.52
C ASP A 1060 4.02 -13.38 47.10
N PRO A 1061 2.91 -13.36 46.34
CA PRO A 1061 2.84 -13.89 44.98
C PRO A 1061 3.92 -13.34 44.05
N SER A 1062 4.44 -14.18 43.14
CA SER A 1062 5.34 -13.70 42.10
C SER A 1062 4.56 -12.91 41.05
N VAL A 1063 4.89 -11.64 40.86
CA VAL A 1063 4.19 -10.73 39.94
C VAL A 1063 5.19 -10.05 39.02
N LEU A 1064 4.99 -10.21 37.70
CA LEU A 1064 5.69 -9.45 36.68
C LEU A 1064 4.74 -8.42 36.07
N THR A 1065 5.18 -7.18 35.93
CA THR A 1065 4.51 -6.21 35.06
C THR A 1065 5.38 -5.93 33.85
N VAL A 1066 4.78 -5.92 32.67
CA VAL A 1066 5.48 -5.50 31.44
C VAL A 1066 4.76 -4.28 30.87
N ALA A 1067 5.46 -3.15 30.77
CA ALA A 1067 5.01 -1.99 30.03
C ALA A 1067 5.32 -2.21 28.56
N TRP A 1068 4.32 -2.68 27.82
CA TRP A 1068 4.46 -3.06 26.43
C TRP A 1068 4.48 -1.83 25.52
N PRO A 1069 5.29 -1.86 24.43
CA PRO A 1069 5.15 -0.94 23.32
C PRO A 1069 3.93 -1.35 22.49
N THR A 1070 3.73 -0.68 21.37
CA THR A 1070 2.69 -1.04 20.41
C THR A 1070 2.81 -2.49 19.94
N TRP A 1071 1.68 -3.21 19.86
CA TRP A 1071 1.60 -4.58 19.33
C TRP A 1071 1.23 -4.54 17.85
N ARG A 1072 2.22 -4.72 16.96
CA ARG A 1072 2.06 -4.46 15.52
C ARG A 1072 1.12 -5.43 14.78
N ASP A 1073 0.89 -6.61 15.35
CA ASP A 1073 0.02 -7.62 14.76
C ASP A 1073 -1.44 -7.50 15.24
N LEU A 1074 -1.77 -6.56 16.14
CA LEU A 1074 -3.00 -6.57 16.95
C LEU A 1074 -3.69 -5.20 17.05
N GLY A 1075 -5.02 -5.22 17.18
CA GLY A 1075 -5.82 -4.02 17.49
C GLY A 1075 -5.72 -2.89 16.47
N MET A 1076 -5.77 -1.64 16.94
CA MET A 1076 -5.67 -0.41 16.12
C MET A 1076 -4.27 -0.20 15.50
N ALA A 1077 -3.28 -1.02 15.89
CA ALA A 1077 -1.92 -0.96 15.38
C ALA A 1077 -1.63 -2.04 14.32
N LYS A 1078 -2.64 -2.81 13.92
CA LYS A 1078 -2.53 -3.87 12.91
C LYS A 1078 -2.18 -3.25 11.55
N GLY A 1079 -0.92 -3.39 11.13
CA GLY A 1079 -0.40 -2.82 9.89
C GLY A 1079 0.65 -1.71 10.08
N ILE A 1080 0.98 -1.36 11.33
CA ILE A 1080 2.12 -0.49 11.63
C ILE A 1080 3.41 -1.33 11.49
N PRO A 1081 4.46 -0.87 10.77
CA PRO A 1081 5.71 -1.64 10.58
C PRO A 1081 6.47 -1.90 11.90
N THR A 1082 6.25 -1.03 12.88
CA THR A 1082 6.99 -0.91 14.14
C THR A 1082 6.16 -1.42 15.33
N GLY A 1083 6.81 -2.10 16.28
CA GLY A 1083 6.16 -2.71 17.44
C GLY A 1083 6.49 -4.21 17.60
N ILE A 1084 5.87 -4.85 18.60
CA ILE A 1084 6.13 -6.26 18.94
C ILE A 1084 5.06 -7.22 18.43
N THR A 1085 5.46 -8.46 18.17
CA THR A 1085 4.55 -9.54 17.77
C THR A 1085 4.05 -10.35 18.97
N ALA A 1086 2.99 -11.15 18.78
CA ALA A 1086 2.54 -12.12 19.77
C ALA A 1086 3.64 -13.14 20.14
N ALA A 1087 4.45 -13.55 19.15
CA ALA A 1087 5.58 -14.44 19.34
C ALA A 1087 6.69 -13.80 20.21
N ASP A 1088 7.02 -12.53 19.97
CA ASP A 1088 8.01 -11.81 20.78
C ASP A 1088 7.51 -11.60 22.21
N GLY A 1089 6.23 -11.25 22.37
CA GLY A 1089 5.57 -11.17 23.67
C GLY A 1089 5.62 -12.49 24.44
N LEU A 1090 5.25 -13.60 23.80
CA LEU A 1090 5.30 -14.92 24.45
C LEU A 1090 6.74 -15.33 24.82
N ARG A 1091 7.72 -15.04 23.95
CA ARG A 1091 9.14 -15.30 24.25
C ARG A 1091 9.61 -14.54 25.49
N LEU A 1092 9.28 -13.26 25.62
CA LEU A 1092 9.64 -12.45 26.78
C LEU A 1092 8.99 -12.99 28.07
N ILE A 1093 7.70 -13.34 28.00
CA ILE A 1093 6.95 -13.91 29.13
C ILE A 1093 7.59 -15.22 29.59
N LEU A 1094 7.84 -16.15 28.67
CA LEU A 1094 8.45 -17.43 28.99
C LEU A 1094 9.88 -17.27 29.50
N GLY A 1095 10.66 -16.35 28.91
CA GLY A 1095 12.00 -16.00 29.35
C GLY A 1095 12.02 -15.32 30.73
N SER A 1096 10.89 -14.81 31.21
CA SER A 1096 10.78 -14.17 32.53
C SER A 1096 10.02 -15.03 33.55
N TYR A 1097 9.82 -16.33 33.26
CA TYR A 1097 9.05 -17.23 34.11
C TYR A 1097 9.43 -17.16 35.59
N ARG A 1098 8.42 -16.92 36.45
CA ARG A 1098 8.52 -16.74 37.93
C ARG A 1098 9.29 -15.50 38.39
N ARG A 1099 9.64 -14.58 37.50
CA ARG A 1099 10.26 -13.31 37.87
C ARG A 1099 9.26 -12.39 38.57
N THR A 1100 9.75 -11.65 39.57
CA THR A 1100 9.04 -10.51 40.15
C THR A 1100 9.70 -9.21 39.71
N GLY A 1101 8.92 -8.24 39.26
CA GLY A 1101 9.46 -6.93 38.86
C GLY A 1101 8.62 -6.19 37.83
N THR A 1102 9.13 -5.06 37.38
CA THR A 1102 8.56 -4.28 36.26
C THR A 1102 9.59 -4.16 35.14
N ILE A 1103 9.19 -4.53 33.93
CA ILE A 1103 10.00 -4.41 32.71
C ILE A 1103 9.34 -3.36 31.81
N LEU A 1104 10.14 -2.43 31.29
CA LEU A 1104 9.74 -1.50 30.23
C LEU A 1104 10.32 -2.03 28.92
N LEU A 1105 9.48 -2.33 27.93
CA LEU A 1105 9.94 -2.94 26.69
C LEU A 1105 9.99 -1.89 25.58
N ASP A 1106 11.19 -1.60 25.11
CA ASP A 1106 11.49 -0.61 24.09
C ASP A 1106 11.67 -1.24 22.70
N THR A 1107 11.48 -0.51 21.61
CA THR A 1107 11.73 -0.94 20.23
C THR A 1107 12.71 0.01 19.53
N ALA A 1108 13.40 -0.45 18.49
CA ALA A 1108 14.39 0.36 17.77
C ALA A 1108 13.82 1.68 17.23
N ASP A 1109 12.51 1.73 16.96
CA ASP A 1109 11.82 2.86 16.36
C ASP A 1109 11.19 3.82 17.39
N ASP A 1110 11.16 3.47 18.67
CA ASP A 1110 10.65 4.33 19.77
C ASP A 1110 11.52 4.24 21.05
N PRO A 1111 12.84 4.51 20.95
CA PRO A 1111 13.79 4.29 22.03
C PRO A 1111 13.41 5.03 23.32
N LEU A 1112 13.56 4.40 24.48
CA LEU A 1112 13.46 5.01 25.82
C LEU A 1112 14.61 6.01 26.01
N THR A 1113 14.53 7.16 25.35
CA THR A 1113 15.47 8.27 25.51
C THR A 1113 15.05 9.14 26.71
N PRO A 1114 16.01 9.60 27.53
CA PRO A 1114 15.73 10.64 28.52
C PRO A 1114 15.21 11.88 27.80
N GLN A 1115 13.96 12.29 28.08
CA GLN A 1115 13.40 13.52 27.50
C GLN A 1115 14.25 14.72 27.96
N PRO A 1116 14.74 15.58 27.05
CA PRO A 1116 15.43 16.81 27.45
C PRO A 1116 14.46 17.72 28.21
N HIS A 1117 14.97 18.35 29.27
CA HIS A 1117 14.23 19.29 30.11
C HIS A 1117 13.63 20.42 29.27
N THR A 1118 12.30 20.56 29.29
CA THR A 1118 11.64 21.77 28.82
C THR A 1118 11.84 22.84 29.88
N ASP A 1119 12.85 23.69 29.72
CA ASP A 1119 12.88 24.97 30.43
C ASP A 1119 11.56 25.69 30.13
N GLY A 1120 10.83 26.08 31.17
CA GLY A 1120 9.53 26.76 31.11
C GLY A 1120 9.56 28.14 30.41
N SER A 1121 10.60 28.46 29.64
CA SER A 1121 10.49 29.47 28.60
C SER A 1121 9.54 28.92 27.55
N ALA A 1122 8.38 29.56 27.40
CA ALA A 1122 7.61 29.43 26.17
C ALA A 1122 8.58 29.58 25.01
N ARG A 1123 8.82 28.51 24.23
CA ARG A 1123 9.29 28.73 22.88
C ARG A 1123 8.21 29.62 22.27
N PRO A 1124 8.54 30.83 21.78
CA PRO A 1124 7.59 31.50 20.90
C PRO A 1124 7.23 30.45 19.84
N ALA A 1125 5.94 30.33 19.50
CA ALA A 1125 5.58 29.65 18.27
C ALA A 1125 6.55 30.21 17.24
N PRO A 1126 7.39 29.35 16.61
CA PRO A 1126 8.45 29.86 15.77
C PRO A 1126 7.82 30.87 14.83
N VAL A 1127 8.47 32.03 14.66
CA VAL A 1127 8.16 32.87 13.51
C VAL A 1127 8.61 32.02 12.33
N LEU A 1128 7.75 31.09 11.92
CA LEU A 1128 7.98 30.22 10.80
C LEU A 1128 7.90 31.16 9.62
N GLY A 1129 9.06 31.47 9.04
CA GLY A 1129 9.06 31.94 7.67
C GLY A 1129 8.39 30.86 6.82
N GLU A 1130 7.88 31.25 5.65
CA GLU A 1130 7.18 30.36 4.72
C GLU A 1130 7.95 29.03 4.50
N ARG A 1131 9.29 29.10 4.37
CA ARG A 1131 10.19 27.93 4.27
C ARG A 1131 10.16 26.96 5.46
N THR A 1132 9.83 27.45 6.66
CA THR A 1132 9.76 26.63 7.87
C THR A 1132 8.39 25.98 8.06
N VAL A 1133 7.32 26.61 7.52
CA VAL A 1133 6.00 25.98 7.39
C VAL A 1133 6.07 24.87 6.34
N GLU A 1134 6.71 25.15 5.20
CA GLU A 1134 6.86 24.17 4.12
C GLU A 1134 7.58 22.92 4.60
N SER A 1135 8.70 23.07 5.31
CA SER A 1135 9.45 21.96 5.89
C SER A 1135 8.62 21.13 6.88
N LEU A 1136 7.73 21.77 7.64
CA LEU A 1136 6.83 21.08 8.56
C LEU A 1136 5.76 20.27 7.81
N VAL A 1137 5.15 20.86 6.78
CA VAL A 1137 4.15 20.21 5.93
C VAL A 1137 4.78 19.02 5.19
N ARG A 1138 5.99 19.17 4.65
CA ARG A 1138 6.76 18.08 4.03
C ARG A 1138 7.03 16.96 5.02
N GLN A 1139 7.53 17.27 6.21
CA GLN A 1139 7.82 16.26 7.24
C GLN A 1139 6.56 15.51 7.69
N LEU A 1140 5.44 16.22 7.81
CA LEU A 1140 4.13 15.65 8.13
C LEU A 1140 3.65 14.68 7.06
N TRP A 1141 3.75 15.05 5.78
CA TRP A 1141 3.37 14.18 4.67
C TRP A 1141 4.32 13.00 4.50
N GLU A 1142 5.63 13.20 4.70
CA GLU A 1142 6.61 12.11 4.73
C GLU A 1142 6.29 11.09 5.84
N GLU A 1143 5.86 11.56 7.02
CA GLU A 1143 5.42 10.69 8.13
C GLU A 1143 4.16 9.87 7.79
N ILE A 1144 3.28 10.43 6.96
CA ILE A 1144 1.99 9.82 6.61
C ILE A 1144 2.13 8.86 5.42
N LEU A 1145 2.87 9.27 4.39
CA LEU A 1145 3.07 8.52 3.14
C LEU A 1145 4.22 7.53 3.24
N GLY A 1146 5.15 7.74 4.18
CA GLY A 1146 6.32 6.88 4.37
C GLY A 1146 7.46 7.13 3.38
N PHE A 1147 7.37 8.21 2.60
CA PHE A 1147 8.42 8.69 1.69
C PHE A 1147 8.29 10.21 1.50
N GLU A 1148 9.40 10.86 1.15
CA GLU A 1148 9.45 12.30 0.94
C GLU A 1148 8.73 12.70 -0.37
N VAL A 1149 7.81 13.66 -0.28
CA VAL A 1149 7.14 14.24 -1.45
C VAL A 1149 8.10 15.26 -2.08
N ALA A 1150 8.60 14.95 -3.28
CA ALA A 1150 9.64 15.73 -3.94
C ALA A 1150 9.11 17.10 -4.44
N ASP A 1151 7.99 17.09 -5.16
CA ASP A 1151 7.38 18.31 -5.71
C ASP A 1151 6.31 18.86 -4.75
N SER A 1152 6.46 20.10 -4.28
CA SER A 1152 5.47 20.72 -3.40
C SER A 1152 4.23 21.22 -4.14
N ALA A 1153 4.27 21.35 -5.46
CA ALA A 1153 3.13 21.69 -6.29
C ALA A 1153 2.33 20.46 -6.72
N ALA A 1154 2.86 19.26 -6.52
CA ALA A 1154 2.14 18.02 -6.80
C ALA A 1154 0.90 17.88 -5.92
N ASN A 1155 -0.17 17.36 -6.52
CA ASN A 1155 -1.37 16.99 -5.77
C ASN A 1155 -1.05 15.78 -4.89
N LEU A 1156 -1.20 15.95 -3.59
CA LEU A 1156 -0.86 14.94 -2.58
C LEU A 1156 -1.62 13.63 -2.77
N PHE A 1157 -2.81 13.65 -3.40
CA PHE A 1157 -3.55 12.43 -3.74
C PHE A 1157 -2.88 11.61 -4.84
N ASP A 1158 -2.21 12.29 -5.78
CA ASP A 1158 -1.44 11.63 -6.85
C ASP A 1158 -0.13 11.04 -6.29
N GLU A 1159 0.34 11.57 -5.15
CA GLU A 1159 1.45 11.06 -4.33
C GLU A 1159 1.00 10.00 -3.30
N GLY A 1160 -0.22 9.46 -3.42
CA GLY A 1160 -0.71 8.37 -2.59
C GLY A 1160 -1.37 8.78 -1.27
N ALA A 1161 -1.65 10.06 -1.04
CA ALA A 1161 -2.54 10.47 0.04
C ALA A 1161 -3.98 10.04 -0.27
N ASP A 1162 -4.74 9.66 0.75
CA ASP A 1162 -6.17 9.42 0.67
C ASP A 1162 -6.92 10.32 1.69
N SER A 1163 -8.24 10.19 1.74
CA SER A 1163 -9.06 10.98 2.68
C SER A 1163 -8.72 10.69 4.15
N PHE A 1164 -8.14 9.53 4.47
CA PHE A 1164 -7.71 9.15 5.82
C PHE A 1164 -6.35 9.75 6.17
N SER A 1165 -5.43 9.77 5.20
CA SER A 1165 -4.16 10.50 5.24
C SER A 1165 -4.38 11.99 5.46
N MET A 1166 -5.41 12.58 4.85
CA MET A 1166 -5.77 14.00 5.04
C MET A 1166 -6.28 14.28 6.47
N LEU A 1167 -7.08 13.38 7.02
CA LEU A 1167 -7.60 13.51 8.40
C LEU A 1167 -6.47 13.34 9.44
N ARG A 1168 -5.52 12.46 9.14
CA ARG A 1168 -4.31 12.25 9.94
C ARG A 1168 -3.34 13.43 9.83
N PHE A 1169 -3.17 13.98 8.63
CA PHE A 1169 -2.39 15.20 8.40
C PHE A 1169 -2.96 16.37 9.18
N LEU A 1170 -4.28 16.58 9.11
CA LEU A 1170 -4.98 17.59 9.90
C LEU A 1170 -4.68 17.42 11.40
N THR A 1171 -4.82 16.21 11.91
CA THR A 1171 -4.57 15.91 13.33
C THR A 1171 -3.13 16.25 13.73
N LEU A 1172 -2.14 15.78 12.98
CA LEU A 1172 -0.72 16.02 13.27
C LEU A 1172 -0.32 17.49 13.05
N LEU A 1173 -0.96 18.17 12.09
CA LEU A 1173 -0.73 19.59 11.80
C LEU A 1173 -1.27 20.47 12.92
N GLU A 1174 -2.48 20.21 13.39
CA GLU A 1174 -3.10 20.90 14.54
C GLU A 1174 -2.26 20.68 15.82
N GLU A 1175 -1.77 19.46 16.03
CA GLU A 1175 -0.83 19.13 17.12
C GLU A 1175 0.47 19.94 17.04
N ARG A 1176 1.04 20.11 15.84
CA ARG A 1176 2.32 20.80 15.63
C ARG A 1176 2.19 22.33 15.61
N LEU A 1177 1.07 22.88 15.13
CA LEU A 1177 0.92 24.33 14.86
C LEU A 1177 -0.05 25.08 15.77
N ASP A 1178 -0.90 24.40 16.55
CA ASP A 1178 -1.85 25.06 17.48
C ASP A 1178 -2.87 25.99 16.80
N ILE A 1179 -3.26 25.64 15.59
CA ILE A 1179 -4.26 26.36 14.80
C ILE A 1179 -5.24 25.30 14.33
N GLU A 1180 -6.53 25.51 14.57
CA GLU A 1180 -7.59 24.68 14.01
C GLU A 1180 -7.72 24.94 12.52
N PHE A 1181 -7.79 23.86 11.74
CA PHE A 1181 -8.09 23.90 10.32
C PHE A 1181 -9.34 23.06 10.07
N SER A 1182 -10.20 23.48 9.14
CA SER A 1182 -11.28 22.60 8.70
C SER A 1182 -10.75 21.63 7.64
N LEU A 1183 -11.36 20.46 7.55
CA LEU A 1183 -11.09 19.52 6.44
C LEU A 1183 -11.34 20.19 5.09
N ASP A 1184 -12.36 21.04 4.97
CA ASP A 1184 -12.65 21.78 3.75
C ASP A 1184 -11.50 22.73 3.37
N ASP A 1185 -10.87 23.42 4.34
CA ASP A 1185 -9.70 24.27 4.08
C ASP A 1185 -8.53 23.47 3.45
N LEU A 1186 -8.32 22.22 3.88
CA LEU A 1186 -7.26 21.35 3.34
C LEU A 1186 -7.63 20.72 1.98
N PHE A 1187 -8.91 20.45 1.72
CA PHE A 1187 -9.36 19.93 0.43
C PHE A 1187 -9.31 20.97 -0.69
N GLU A 1188 -9.41 22.25 -0.36
CA GLU A 1188 -9.22 23.35 -1.33
C GLU A 1188 -7.73 23.59 -1.64
N HIS A 1189 -6.82 22.99 -0.86
CA HIS A 1189 -5.38 23.15 -0.97
C HIS A 1189 -4.69 21.78 -0.95
N LEU A 1190 -4.67 21.10 -2.11
CA LEU A 1190 -4.22 19.71 -2.25
C LEU A 1190 -2.71 19.53 -2.47
N THR A 1191 -1.92 20.59 -2.39
CA THR A 1191 -0.48 20.56 -2.64
C THR A 1191 0.26 21.04 -1.40
N ILE A 1192 1.53 20.67 -1.23
CA ILE A 1192 2.34 21.17 -0.11
C ILE A 1192 2.45 22.70 -0.16
N ASP A 1193 2.56 23.30 -1.35
CA ASP A 1193 2.59 24.76 -1.53
C ASP A 1193 1.26 25.41 -1.15
N GLY A 1194 0.15 24.78 -1.55
CA GLY A 1194 -1.20 25.24 -1.22
C GLY A 1194 -1.45 25.21 0.29
N GLN A 1195 -1.10 24.10 0.94
CA GLN A 1195 -1.22 23.95 2.39
C GLN A 1195 -0.28 24.89 3.13
N THR A 1196 0.97 25.01 2.68
CA THR A 1196 1.94 25.95 3.24
C THR A 1196 1.42 27.39 3.17
N SER A 1197 0.81 27.78 2.05
CA SER A 1197 0.22 29.10 1.86
C SER A 1197 -0.97 29.34 2.79
N LEU A 1198 -1.89 28.36 2.87
CA LEU A 1198 -3.04 28.39 3.79
C LEU A 1198 -2.59 28.53 5.26
N ILE A 1199 -1.63 27.70 5.66
CA ILE A 1199 -1.09 27.66 7.02
C ILE A 1199 -0.36 28.97 7.35
N THR A 1200 0.45 29.48 6.42
CA THR A 1200 1.16 30.76 6.57
C THR A 1200 0.19 31.94 6.67
N SER A 1201 -0.90 31.93 5.89
CA SER A 1201 -1.99 32.91 5.97
C SER A 1201 -2.70 32.88 7.33
N ARG A 1202 -3.03 31.69 7.84
CA ARG A 1202 -3.65 31.53 9.17
C ARG A 1202 -2.70 31.94 10.30
N LEU A 1203 -1.41 31.63 10.20
CA LEU A 1203 -0.37 32.05 11.13
C LEU A 1203 -0.21 33.58 11.17
N SER A 1204 -0.24 34.26 10.03
CA SER A 1204 -0.11 35.72 9.93
C SER A 1204 -1.37 36.46 10.40
N MET A 1205 -2.57 35.94 10.17
CA MET A 1205 -3.81 36.48 10.76
C MET A 1205 -3.80 36.41 12.30
N ARG A 1206 -3.28 35.32 12.88
CA ARG A 1206 -3.12 35.15 14.35
C ARG A 1206 -2.07 36.10 14.94
N GLN A 1207 -1.04 36.47 14.17
CA GLN A 1207 -0.04 37.47 14.59
C GLN A 1207 -0.62 38.89 14.54
N SER A 1208 -1.46 39.18 13.54
CA SER A 1208 -2.15 40.47 13.38
C SER A 1208 -3.19 40.73 14.47
N SER A 1209 -3.88 39.69 14.94
CA SER A 1209 -4.84 39.80 16.06
C SER A 1209 -4.16 39.96 17.43
N ARG A 1210 -2.87 39.62 17.56
CA ARG A 1210 -2.05 39.84 18.76
C ARG A 1210 -1.36 41.21 18.79
N SER A 1211 -1.11 41.86 17.64
CA SER A 1211 -0.54 43.22 17.58
C SER A 1211 -1.59 44.33 17.68
N GLY A 1212 -2.88 44.02 17.54
CA GLY A 1212 -3.99 44.98 17.61
C GLY A 1212 -4.43 45.41 19.01
N THR A 1213 -3.79 44.94 20.09
CA THR A 1213 -4.15 45.31 21.49
C THR A 1213 -3.14 46.22 22.19
N SER A 1214 -2.18 46.82 21.47
CA SER A 1214 -1.24 47.80 22.04
C SER A 1214 -1.17 49.12 21.24
N ASP A 1215 -2.31 49.70 20.88
CA ASP A 1215 -2.35 51.13 20.55
C ASP A 1215 -3.77 51.72 20.68
N SER A 1216 -4.15 52.14 21.90
CA SER A 1216 -5.07 53.27 22.12
C SER A 1216 -5.21 53.63 23.61
N GLY A 1217 -4.64 54.79 23.97
CA GLY A 1217 -4.91 55.58 25.18
C GLY A 1217 -3.84 55.46 26.27
N GLU A 1218 -3.16 56.50 26.75
CA GLU A 1218 -3.18 57.96 26.59
C GLU A 1218 -1.72 58.44 26.85
N GLY A 1219 -1.21 59.57 26.37
CA GLY A 1219 -1.83 60.90 26.48
C GLY A 1219 -1.51 61.48 27.86
#